data_AF-A0A2K8KDL1-F1
#
_entry.id   AF-A0A2K8KDL1-F1
#
_cell.length_a   1.000
_cell.length_b   1.000
_cell.length_c   1.000
_cell.angle_alpha   90.00
_cell.angle_beta   90.00
_cell.angle_gamma   90.00
#
_symmetry.space_group_name_H-M   'P 1'
#
loop_
_entity.id
_entity.type
_entity.pdbx_description
1 polymer ?
#
loop_
_entity_poly.entity_id
_entity_poly.type
_entity_poly.pdbx_seq_one_letter_code
_entity_poly.pdbx_strand_id
1 'polypeptide(L)'
;MSLTYHIARYKWLRAYYRDAHLQVALATCPIKDAQGTTVGFLEIAQLREGRLYLRGWVLAEQITFRLGDMYVQRRPQEEREDVAQALGCDKYVGFKASLPFVDAPLLIELLHGAETVSMSHDLQASRSLICADRRLNRQFMRDILPLMPMIFFGMLRKDPDLPRQIKSALGLGVSPVEGVLDSNFLASDGATPAITDTSGPRPPKRACVILPVYNAFDLLPETLHRLGAHTDLPCDVIVIEDASPDPRVRPFLRSWASCDHGDLRITLLENDSNLGFIGSVNRGFDHALANGEGPIILLNSDALVPAGWCRRLLAPLADPMVASATPMSNDAEIFGAPVLCAPTALAAGQGDQIDAALDARIAPDAPRVTAPTGVGFCMALGRHWLKDLGGFDTIFGRGYGEEVDWCRRASARGGQHVAVPNLFVEHRGGASFGDEKLALVQAHNAIIATRYPGYDRMVQDFIRADPLLTPRLMAALAWADSLPDVTEIPVYIAHSMGGGAEHYLQAQVRVAPVSLVLRFGGSTRCRIEFASPAGRMIATTEDLALVARLLEPVSKRRIIYSCAVGDPDLITLTGFLAQLAQTAPLDVLFHDYLPLSPSYTLLDADGLYRGVPEPTRSDPAHHYRSVTGQDLTLADWRALWGDVASRAERLIAFSPASARIISAAYPKLRDNIHIRPHTPLQTIPRLQPPDGPRKVIGVLGAIGPQKGAGVVSALSQAVAGRSELGLALIGRIAPGYPLGPHVPLHGAYVIEDIPMLAARYGITHWLIPSVWPETFSYTVHECLATGLPTLAFDLGAQGDAVRAAANGIVLPWQARERAPEKLAQLVLDALTDAPLDRAYPPAQAGSAV
;
A
#
# COMPACT_ATOMS: atom_id res chain seq x y z
N MET A 1 -7.33 29.61 25.96
CA MET A 1 -8.17 28.47 25.55
C MET A 1 -8.77 27.86 26.81
N SER A 2 -10.07 27.53 26.84
CA SER A 2 -10.73 27.05 28.07
C SER A 2 -10.35 25.61 28.39
N LEU A 3 -10.42 25.24 29.68
CA LEU A 3 -10.22 23.86 30.17
C LEU A 3 -11.11 22.85 29.42
N THR A 4 -12.30 23.28 29.02
CA THR A 4 -13.28 22.51 28.26
C THR A 4 -12.75 22.05 26.90
N TYR A 5 -11.97 22.90 26.21
CA TYR A 5 -11.35 22.57 24.92
C TYR A 5 -10.31 21.44 25.05
N HIS A 6 -9.46 21.50 26.08
CA HIS A 6 -8.44 20.48 26.32
C HIS A 6 -9.06 19.12 26.73
N ILE A 7 -10.12 19.14 27.54
CA ILE A 7 -10.88 17.94 27.90
C ILE A 7 -11.53 17.32 26.65
N ALA A 8 -12.11 18.12 25.76
CA ALA A 8 -12.71 17.65 24.52
C ALA A 8 -11.65 17.00 23.59
N ARG A 9 -10.47 17.62 23.47
CA ARG A 9 -9.37 17.10 22.65
C ARG A 9 -8.78 15.81 23.21
N TYR A 10 -8.66 15.69 24.53
CA TYR A 10 -8.26 14.43 25.19
C TYR A 10 -9.27 13.31 24.94
N LYS A 11 -10.57 13.58 25.16
CA LYS A 11 -11.64 12.60 24.89
C LYS A 11 -11.63 12.14 23.44
N TRP A 12 -11.37 13.07 22.51
CA TRP A 12 -11.28 12.76 21.09
C TRP A 12 -10.07 11.90 20.74
N LEU A 13 -8.87 12.25 21.23
CA LEU A 13 -7.65 11.46 20.97
C LEU A 13 -7.78 10.04 21.52
N ARG A 14 -8.37 9.90 22.72
CA ARG A 14 -8.69 8.60 23.32
C ARG A 14 -9.69 7.81 22.49
N ALA A 15 -10.74 8.45 21.95
CA ALA A 15 -11.71 7.80 21.08
C ALA A 15 -11.05 7.31 19.78
N TYR A 16 -10.16 8.13 19.18
CA TYR A 16 -9.43 7.77 17.96
C TYR A 16 -8.45 6.61 18.21
N TYR A 17 -7.74 6.63 19.34
CA TYR A 17 -6.88 5.53 19.78
C TYR A 17 -7.66 4.25 20.01
N ARG A 18 -8.81 4.34 20.68
CA ARG A 18 -9.71 3.20 20.86
C ARG A 18 -10.13 2.64 19.50
N ASP A 19 -10.60 3.47 18.57
CA ASP A 19 -11.05 2.99 17.27
C ASP A 19 -9.94 2.33 16.45
N ALA A 20 -8.73 2.88 16.48
CA ALA A 20 -7.59 2.35 15.74
C ALA A 20 -7.07 1.02 16.30
N HIS A 21 -7.13 0.84 17.63
CA HIS A 21 -6.51 -0.29 18.33
C HIS A 21 -7.49 -1.32 18.90
N LEU A 22 -8.81 -1.03 18.89
CA LEU A 22 -9.84 -1.96 19.36
C LEU A 22 -10.06 -3.07 18.34
N GLN A 23 -9.45 -4.22 18.63
CA GLN A 23 -9.73 -5.49 17.98
C GLN A 23 -10.13 -6.51 19.05
N VAL A 24 -11.34 -7.05 18.93
CA VAL A 24 -11.88 -8.01 19.90
C VAL A 24 -12.32 -9.25 19.16
N ALA A 25 -11.67 -10.38 19.43
CA ALA A 25 -12.19 -11.68 19.03
C ALA A 25 -13.42 -12.02 19.88
N LEU A 26 -14.48 -12.46 19.22
CA LEU A 26 -15.76 -12.82 19.82
C LEU A 26 -15.97 -14.34 19.73
N ALA A 27 -16.96 -14.84 20.47
CA ALA A 27 -17.26 -16.26 20.49
C ALA A 27 -17.67 -16.76 19.09
N THR A 28 -17.08 -17.87 18.68
CA THR A 28 -17.39 -18.61 17.46
C THR A 28 -18.38 -19.73 17.75
N CYS A 29 -19.00 -20.32 16.71
CA CYS A 29 -19.92 -21.44 16.89
C CYS A 29 -19.99 -22.38 15.68
N PRO A 30 -20.34 -23.66 15.88
CA PRO A 30 -20.83 -24.51 14.81
C PRO A 30 -22.19 -24.01 14.32
N ILE A 31 -22.39 -24.02 13.01
CA ILE A 31 -23.66 -23.69 12.36
C ILE A 31 -24.42 -25.00 12.14
N LYS A 32 -25.65 -25.07 12.62
CA LYS A 32 -26.45 -26.31 12.64
C LYS A 32 -27.71 -26.19 11.79
N ASP A 33 -28.11 -27.29 11.18
CA ASP A 33 -29.40 -27.42 10.50
C ASP A 33 -30.55 -27.69 11.49
N ALA A 34 -31.77 -27.88 10.97
CA ALA A 34 -32.96 -28.14 11.76
C ALA A 34 -32.88 -29.44 12.58
N GLN A 35 -32.08 -30.40 12.13
CA GLN A 35 -31.84 -31.69 12.78
C GLN A 35 -30.71 -31.62 13.82
N GLY A 36 -30.04 -30.47 13.95
CA GLY A 36 -28.94 -30.25 14.87
C GLY A 36 -27.59 -30.76 14.35
N THR A 37 -27.51 -31.19 13.09
CA THR A 37 -26.28 -31.58 12.40
C THR A 37 -25.49 -30.34 12.06
N THR A 38 -24.17 -30.40 12.26
CA THR A 38 -23.29 -29.29 11.91
C THR A 38 -23.11 -29.23 10.39
N VAL A 39 -23.63 -28.17 9.78
CA VAL A 39 -23.56 -27.90 8.33
C VAL A 39 -22.60 -26.78 8.00
N GLY A 40 -21.96 -26.17 9.00
CA GLY A 40 -20.98 -25.11 8.81
C GLY A 40 -20.29 -24.71 10.11
N PHE A 41 -19.36 -23.78 10.01
CA PHE A 41 -18.72 -23.15 11.17
C PHE A 41 -18.54 -21.66 10.95
N LEU A 42 -18.87 -20.88 11.99
CA LEU A 42 -18.40 -19.52 12.13
C LEU A 42 -17.00 -19.58 12.76
N GLU A 43 -15.96 -19.48 11.95
CA GLU A 43 -14.56 -19.66 12.37
C GLU A 43 -13.94 -18.38 12.94
N ILE A 44 -14.37 -17.23 12.43
CA ILE A 44 -13.90 -15.92 12.89
C ILE A 44 -15.12 -15.05 13.16
N ALA A 45 -15.21 -14.55 14.38
CA ALA A 45 -16.07 -13.44 14.75
C ALA A 45 -15.18 -12.37 15.39
N GLN A 46 -15.04 -11.21 14.74
CA GLN A 46 -14.15 -10.15 15.22
C GLN A 46 -14.85 -8.80 15.17
N LEU A 47 -14.80 -8.08 16.29
CA LEU A 47 -15.20 -6.68 16.34
C LEU A 47 -13.98 -5.80 16.08
N ARG A 48 -14.05 -4.98 15.04
CA ARG A 48 -13.05 -3.96 14.72
C ARG A 48 -13.74 -2.74 14.12
N GLU A 49 -13.30 -1.54 14.48
CA GLU A 49 -13.84 -0.28 13.92
C GLU A 49 -15.38 -0.14 14.04
N GLY A 50 -15.97 -0.74 15.09
CA GLY A 50 -17.42 -0.72 15.32
C GLY A 50 -18.23 -1.68 14.44
N ARG A 51 -17.58 -2.55 13.66
CA ARG A 51 -18.23 -3.57 12.83
C ARG A 51 -17.91 -4.98 13.29
N LEU A 52 -18.90 -5.85 13.20
CA LEU A 52 -18.76 -7.28 13.39
C LEU A 52 -18.35 -7.91 12.06
N TYR A 53 -17.14 -8.47 11.99
CA TYR A 53 -16.63 -9.24 10.88
C TYR A 53 -16.79 -10.73 11.16
N LEU A 54 -17.39 -11.43 10.21
CA LEU A 54 -17.71 -12.84 10.29
C LEU A 54 -17.07 -13.57 9.10
N ARG A 55 -16.36 -14.66 9.37
CA ARG A 55 -15.83 -15.57 8.35
C ARG A 55 -16.05 -17.01 8.78
N GLY A 56 -16.33 -17.86 7.80
CA GLY A 56 -16.52 -19.27 8.03
C GLY A 56 -16.85 -20.00 6.75
N TRP A 57 -17.49 -21.14 6.89
CA TRP A 57 -18.03 -21.93 5.78
C TRP A 57 -19.38 -22.53 6.16
N VAL A 58 -20.23 -22.81 5.16
CA VAL A 58 -21.55 -23.44 5.37
C VAL A 58 -22.04 -24.16 4.10
N LEU A 59 -22.70 -25.30 4.30
CA LEU A 59 -23.36 -26.11 3.27
C LEU A 59 -24.83 -25.69 3.12
N ALA A 60 -25.06 -24.45 2.70
CA ALA A 60 -26.38 -23.89 2.46
C ALA A 60 -26.36 -22.99 1.22
N GLU A 61 -27.50 -22.85 0.54
CA GLU A 61 -27.60 -21.96 -0.63
C GLU A 61 -27.36 -20.50 -0.22
N GLN A 62 -27.77 -20.17 1.01
CA GLN A 62 -27.70 -18.83 1.53
C GLN A 62 -27.60 -18.81 3.05
N ILE A 63 -26.89 -17.82 3.57
CA ILE A 63 -26.78 -17.53 5.00
C ILE A 63 -27.09 -16.06 5.26
N THR A 64 -27.91 -15.79 6.27
CA THR A 64 -28.25 -14.45 6.74
C THR A 64 -27.81 -14.29 8.19
N PHE A 65 -27.06 -13.25 8.48
CA PHE A 65 -26.69 -12.86 9.83
C PHE A 65 -27.54 -11.67 10.25
N ARG A 66 -28.18 -11.71 11.40
CA ARG A 66 -29.00 -10.63 11.95
C ARG A 66 -28.59 -10.28 13.38
N LEU A 67 -28.51 -8.99 13.68
CA LEU A 67 -28.07 -8.42 14.95
C LEU A 67 -29.00 -7.25 15.29
N GLY A 68 -30.02 -7.52 16.11
CA GLY A 68 -31.17 -6.61 16.25
C GLY A 68 -31.88 -6.43 14.91
N ASP A 69 -32.10 -5.18 14.50
CA ASP A 69 -32.73 -4.86 13.20
C ASP A 69 -31.73 -4.91 12.03
N MET A 70 -30.43 -5.12 12.30
CA MET A 70 -29.40 -5.13 11.27
C MET A 70 -29.23 -6.52 10.69
N TYR A 71 -29.12 -6.67 9.37
CA TYR A 71 -28.87 -7.96 8.77
C TYR A 71 -27.97 -7.88 7.54
N VAL A 72 -27.30 -9.00 7.25
CA VAL A 72 -26.50 -9.17 6.04
C VAL A 72 -26.70 -10.59 5.51
N GLN A 73 -26.99 -10.69 4.22
CA GLN A 73 -27.25 -11.94 3.51
C GLN A 73 -26.08 -12.24 2.57
N ARG A 74 -25.65 -13.51 2.52
CA ARG A 74 -24.54 -13.99 1.69
C ARG A 74 -24.87 -15.33 1.07
N ARG A 75 -24.37 -15.54 -0.14
CA ARG A 75 -24.24 -16.87 -0.74
C ARG A 75 -22.80 -17.35 -0.52
N PRO A 76 -22.57 -18.57 -0.03
CA PRO A 76 -21.21 -19.08 0.11
C PRO A 76 -20.59 -19.22 -1.29
N GLN A 77 -19.53 -18.45 -1.56
CA GLN A 77 -18.84 -18.40 -2.85
C GLN A 77 -17.32 -18.24 -2.69
N GLU A 78 -16.82 -18.21 -1.46
CA GLU A 78 -15.37 -18.17 -1.22
C GLU A 78 -14.81 -19.59 -1.30
N GLU A 79 -13.69 -19.73 -1.99
CA GLU A 79 -13.02 -21.00 -2.19
C GLU A 79 -12.37 -21.50 -0.89
N ARG A 80 -12.66 -22.76 -0.55
CA ARG A 80 -12.18 -23.48 0.64
C ARG A 80 -11.81 -24.91 0.25
N GLU A 81 -10.65 -25.04 -0.38
CA GLU A 81 -10.11 -26.35 -0.79
C GLU A 81 -9.89 -27.29 0.41
N ASP A 82 -9.47 -26.73 1.56
CA ASP A 82 -9.32 -27.45 2.81
C ASP A 82 -10.64 -28.12 3.27
N VAL A 83 -11.75 -27.41 3.15
CA VAL A 83 -13.08 -27.92 3.52
C VAL A 83 -13.59 -28.91 2.48
N ALA A 84 -13.44 -28.61 1.19
CA ALA A 84 -13.84 -29.50 0.11
C ALA A 84 -13.12 -30.85 0.16
N GLN A 85 -11.81 -30.87 0.44
CA GLN A 85 -11.06 -32.11 0.61
C GLN A 85 -11.51 -32.90 1.83
N ALA A 86 -11.77 -32.22 2.96
CA ALA A 86 -12.16 -32.88 4.20
C ALA A 86 -13.59 -33.46 4.17
N LEU A 87 -14.52 -32.80 3.47
CA LEU A 87 -15.95 -33.15 3.47
C LEU A 87 -16.46 -33.75 2.15
N GLY A 88 -15.64 -33.76 1.10
CA GLY A 88 -16.03 -34.24 -0.23
C GLY A 88 -17.14 -33.39 -0.88
N CYS A 89 -17.11 -32.08 -0.68
CA CYS A 89 -18.13 -31.14 -1.16
C CYS A 89 -17.57 -30.15 -2.20
N ASP A 90 -18.44 -29.27 -2.71
CA ASP A 90 -18.02 -28.14 -3.56
C ASP A 90 -17.01 -27.24 -2.83
N LYS A 91 -16.04 -26.68 -3.55
CA LYS A 91 -15.03 -25.79 -2.99
C LYS A 91 -15.55 -24.40 -2.63
N TYR A 92 -16.70 -23.98 -3.17
CA TYR A 92 -17.31 -22.68 -2.94
C TYR A 92 -18.29 -22.71 -1.76
N VAL A 93 -17.77 -23.03 -0.58
CA VAL A 93 -18.57 -23.15 0.66
C VAL A 93 -18.21 -22.08 1.70
N GLY A 94 -17.20 -21.25 1.43
CA GLY A 94 -16.77 -20.19 2.32
C GLY A 94 -17.63 -18.93 2.23
N PHE A 95 -17.71 -18.19 3.34
CA PHE A 95 -18.34 -16.88 3.39
C PHE A 95 -17.50 -15.86 4.15
N LYS A 96 -17.68 -14.58 3.77
CA LYS A 96 -17.27 -13.40 4.53
C LYS A 96 -18.46 -12.45 4.64
N ALA A 97 -18.74 -11.99 5.84
CA ALA A 97 -19.80 -11.01 6.10
C ALA A 97 -19.30 -9.93 7.06
N SER A 98 -19.86 -8.73 6.93
CA SER A 98 -19.72 -7.71 7.96
C SER A 98 -21.03 -6.97 8.13
N LEU A 99 -21.32 -6.56 9.36
CA LEU A 99 -22.49 -5.76 9.69
C LEU A 99 -22.16 -4.79 10.84
N PRO A 100 -22.86 -3.65 10.95
CA PRO A 100 -22.71 -2.75 12.08
C PRO A 100 -22.96 -3.48 13.39
N PHE A 101 -22.08 -3.29 14.37
CA PHE A 101 -22.23 -3.97 15.65
C PHE A 101 -23.30 -3.30 16.52
N VAL A 102 -24.21 -4.12 17.04
CA VAL A 102 -25.21 -3.77 18.05
C VAL A 102 -25.08 -4.81 19.14
N ASP A 103 -25.17 -4.40 20.41
CA ASP A 103 -25.11 -5.34 21.53
C ASP A 103 -26.43 -6.13 21.63
N ALA A 104 -26.53 -7.17 20.80
CA ALA A 104 -27.66 -8.07 20.67
C ALA A 104 -27.16 -9.49 20.34
N PRO A 105 -27.96 -10.54 20.58
CA PRO A 105 -27.64 -11.89 20.10
C PRO A 105 -27.53 -11.93 18.57
N LEU A 106 -26.57 -12.72 18.07
CA LEU A 106 -26.42 -12.96 16.63
C LEU A 106 -27.39 -14.05 16.21
N LEU A 107 -28.38 -13.70 15.40
CA LEU A 107 -29.25 -14.66 14.73
C LEU A 107 -28.60 -15.07 13.40
N ILE A 108 -28.50 -16.37 13.15
CA ILE A 108 -27.99 -16.96 11.92
C ILE A 108 -29.13 -17.72 11.27
N GLU A 109 -29.50 -17.35 10.05
CA GLU A 109 -30.55 -18.00 9.27
C GLU A 109 -29.95 -18.66 8.03
N LEU A 110 -30.32 -19.90 7.77
CA LEU A 110 -29.88 -20.68 6.63
C LEU A 110 -31.05 -20.94 5.70
N LEU A 111 -30.84 -20.77 4.41
CA LEU A 111 -31.78 -21.24 3.38
C LEU A 111 -31.24 -22.53 2.79
N HIS A 112 -32.02 -23.61 2.91
CA HIS A 112 -31.72 -24.92 2.33
C HIS A 112 -32.96 -25.40 1.56
N GLY A 113 -32.96 -25.25 0.23
CA GLY A 113 -34.17 -25.46 -0.58
C GLY A 113 -35.29 -24.47 -0.20
N ALA A 114 -36.44 -24.99 0.24
CA ALA A 114 -37.60 -24.18 0.64
C ALA A 114 -37.68 -23.90 2.17
N GLU A 115 -36.76 -24.44 2.96
CA GLU A 115 -36.78 -24.32 4.42
C GLU A 115 -35.77 -23.28 4.92
N THR A 116 -36.19 -22.48 5.90
CA THR A 116 -35.33 -21.52 6.60
C THR A 116 -35.08 -22.01 8.02
N VAL A 117 -33.83 -22.29 8.35
CA VAL A 117 -33.41 -22.68 9.71
C VAL A 117 -32.82 -21.48 10.42
N SER A 118 -33.23 -21.19 11.65
CA SER A 118 -32.70 -20.07 12.45
C SER A 118 -32.06 -20.55 13.73
N MET A 119 -30.90 -20.00 14.08
CA MET A 119 -30.22 -20.23 15.35
C MET A 119 -29.74 -18.92 15.97
N SER A 120 -29.74 -18.85 17.30
CA SER A 120 -29.23 -17.70 18.05
C SER A 120 -27.90 -18.05 18.69
N HIS A 121 -26.94 -17.13 18.59
CA HIS A 121 -25.61 -17.25 19.17
C HIS A 121 -25.26 -16.02 20.00
N ASP A 122 -24.82 -16.24 21.25
CA ASP A 122 -24.30 -15.17 22.10
C ASP A 122 -22.82 -14.95 21.80
N LEU A 123 -22.51 -13.79 21.22
CA LEU A 123 -21.15 -13.37 20.90
C LEU A 123 -20.30 -13.08 22.14
N GLN A 124 -20.91 -13.02 23.33
CA GLN A 124 -20.30 -12.61 24.61
C GLN A 124 -19.67 -11.21 24.53
N ALA A 125 -20.22 -10.36 23.67
CA ALA A 125 -19.59 -9.12 23.25
C ALA A 125 -19.40 -8.13 24.39
N SER A 126 -20.39 -7.95 25.27
CA SER A 126 -20.29 -6.98 26.37
C SER A 126 -19.13 -7.31 27.32
N ARG A 127 -18.89 -8.59 27.64
CA ARG A 127 -17.77 -9.02 28.50
C ARG A 127 -16.43 -8.76 27.83
N SER A 128 -16.28 -9.17 26.57
CA SER A 128 -15.05 -9.01 25.80
C SER A 128 -14.71 -7.53 25.55
N LEU A 129 -15.72 -6.69 25.31
CA LEU A 129 -15.58 -5.24 25.15
C LEU A 129 -15.12 -4.54 26.42
N ILE A 130 -15.71 -4.85 27.58
CA ILE A 130 -15.30 -4.24 28.86
C ILE A 130 -13.82 -4.57 29.17
N CYS A 131 -13.41 -5.82 28.95
CA CYS A 131 -12.03 -6.25 29.14
C CYS A 131 -11.07 -5.55 28.17
N ALA A 132 -11.43 -5.51 26.88
CA ALA A 132 -10.64 -4.85 25.84
C ALA A 132 -10.51 -3.35 26.12
N ASP A 133 -11.58 -2.65 26.47
CA ASP A 133 -11.56 -1.22 26.79
C ASP A 133 -10.70 -0.92 28.02
N ARG A 134 -10.77 -1.74 29.07
CA ARG A 134 -9.89 -1.57 30.25
C ARG A 134 -8.42 -1.74 29.88
N ARG A 135 -8.10 -2.74 29.04
CA ARG A 135 -6.73 -2.96 28.55
C ARG A 135 -6.25 -1.79 27.68
N LEU A 136 -7.07 -1.35 26.72
CA LEU A 136 -6.78 -0.23 25.84
C LEU A 136 -6.61 1.08 26.61
N ASN A 137 -7.40 1.32 27.65
CA ASN A 137 -7.22 2.51 28.50
C ASN A 137 -5.88 2.51 29.22
N ARG A 138 -5.45 1.34 29.74
CA ARG A 138 -4.11 1.21 30.35
C ARG A 138 -3.01 1.41 29.31
N GLN A 139 -3.18 0.86 28.11
CA GLN A 139 -2.24 1.00 27.00
C GLN A 139 -2.13 2.46 26.55
N PHE A 140 -3.26 3.13 26.32
CA PHE A 140 -3.31 4.55 25.99
C PHE A 140 -2.62 5.42 27.04
N MET A 141 -2.87 5.17 28.33
CA MET A 141 -2.20 5.92 29.41
C MET A 141 -0.69 5.66 29.42
N ARG A 142 -0.25 4.42 29.20
CA ARG A 142 1.17 4.07 29.10
C ARG A 142 1.85 4.73 27.89
N ASP A 143 1.14 4.80 26.76
CA ASP A 143 1.70 5.31 25.51
C ASP A 143 1.67 6.86 25.47
N ILE A 144 0.70 7.51 26.12
CA ILE A 144 0.59 8.99 26.16
C ILE A 144 1.44 9.64 27.26
N LEU A 145 1.69 8.96 28.38
CA LEU A 145 2.41 9.55 29.51
C LEU A 145 3.84 9.99 29.15
N PRO A 146 4.64 9.22 28.40
CA PRO A 146 5.97 9.64 27.93
C PRO A 146 5.91 10.84 26.97
N LEU A 147 4.78 11.03 26.28
CA LEU A 147 4.57 12.13 25.34
C LEU A 147 4.19 13.43 26.04
N MET A 148 3.80 13.41 27.32
CA MET A 148 3.31 14.60 27.99
C MET A 148 4.28 15.79 28.01
N PRO A 149 5.61 15.61 28.23
CA PRO A 149 6.57 16.70 28.12
C PRO A 149 6.62 17.30 26.70
N MET A 150 6.67 16.45 25.67
CA MET A 150 6.66 16.87 24.26
C MET A 150 5.37 17.64 23.92
N ILE A 151 4.23 17.13 24.36
CA ILE A 151 2.92 17.75 24.20
C ILE A 151 2.88 19.14 24.87
N PHE A 152 3.41 19.26 26.08
CA PHE A 152 3.45 20.52 26.83
C PHE A 152 4.38 21.54 26.17
N PHE A 153 5.62 21.16 25.87
CA PHE A 153 6.60 22.06 25.24
C PHE A 153 6.23 22.43 23.80
N GLY A 154 5.69 21.48 23.03
CA GLY A 154 5.22 21.74 21.67
C GLY A 154 4.03 22.70 21.65
N MET A 155 3.08 22.57 22.60
CA MET A 155 1.99 23.54 22.72
C MET A 155 2.48 24.94 23.10
N LEU A 156 3.46 25.04 24.02
CA LEU A 156 4.09 26.32 24.39
C LEU A 156 4.79 26.98 23.19
N ARG A 157 5.48 26.17 22.37
CA ARG A 157 6.22 26.63 21.18
C ARG A 157 5.35 26.84 19.94
N LYS A 158 4.05 26.52 20.02
CA LYS A 158 3.14 26.45 18.85
C LYS A 158 3.75 25.62 17.71
N ASP A 159 4.37 24.49 18.07
CA ASP A 159 5.00 23.58 17.12
C ASP A 159 3.95 23.04 16.13
N PRO A 160 4.08 23.34 14.82
CA PRO A 160 3.13 22.88 13.81
C PRO A 160 3.16 21.36 13.62
N ASP A 161 4.27 20.69 13.97
CA ASP A 161 4.48 19.24 13.79
C ASP A 161 3.96 18.39 14.96
N LEU A 162 3.58 19.02 16.07
CA LEU A 162 3.16 18.33 17.28
C LEU A 162 2.02 17.31 17.05
N PRO A 163 0.96 17.60 16.25
CA PRO A 163 -0.09 16.61 15.98
C PRO A 163 0.42 15.37 15.25
N ARG A 164 1.40 15.51 14.36
CA ARG A 164 2.02 14.40 13.61
C ARG A 164 2.81 13.50 14.55
N GLN A 165 3.65 14.09 15.40
CA GLN A 165 4.44 13.38 16.41
C GLN A 165 3.56 12.58 17.38
N ILE A 166 2.45 13.18 17.85
CA ILE A 166 1.48 12.49 18.73
C ILE A 166 0.83 11.31 18.02
N LYS A 167 0.36 11.48 16.77
CA LYS A 167 -0.30 10.40 16.02
C LYS A 167 0.66 9.24 15.73
N SER A 168 1.89 9.55 15.35
CA SER A 168 2.95 8.57 15.10
C SER A 168 3.26 7.77 16.37
N ALA A 169 3.54 8.47 17.48
CA ALA A 169 3.88 7.82 18.75
C ALA A 169 2.72 6.99 19.35
N LEU A 170 1.46 7.33 19.03
CA LEU A 170 0.28 6.59 19.45
C LEU A 170 -0.14 5.49 18.47
N GLY A 171 0.63 5.24 17.40
CA GLY A 171 0.32 4.20 16.42
C GLY A 171 -1.01 4.43 15.69
N LEU A 172 -1.40 5.70 15.49
CA LEU A 172 -2.65 6.07 14.82
C LEU A 172 -2.53 6.10 13.28
N GLY A 173 -1.49 5.49 12.73
CA GLY A 173 -1.23 5.33 11.30
C GLY A 173 -1.40 3.86 10.84
N VAL A 174 -1.53 3.64 9.53
CA VAL A 174 -1.72 2.31 8.94
C VAL A 174 -0.38 1.58 8.90
N SER A 175 -0.15 0.55 9.72
CA SER A 175 1.12 -0.21 9.71
C SER A 175 0.98 -1.55 8.98
N PRO A 176 1.75 -1.74 7.91
CA PRO A 176 2.69 -2.86 7.81
C PRO A 176 4.09 -2.41 8.25
N VAL A 177 5.06 -3.33 8.29
CA VAL A 177 6.47 -3.02 8.58
C VAL A 177 6.97 -2.00 7.55
N GLU A 178 7.15 -0.74 7.97
CA GLU A 178 7.65 0.33 7.10
C GLU A 178 9.18 0.30 7.12
N GLY A 179 9.80 0.05 5.97
CA GLY A 179 11.24 0.24 5.81
C GLY A 179 11.57 1.69 5.45
N VAL A 180 12.76 2.15 5.83
CA VAL A 180 13.26 3.50 5.50
C VAL A 180 14.19 3.37 4.30
N LEU A 181 13.98 4.20 3.28
CA LEU A 181 14.89 4.27 2.15
C LEU A 181 16.21 4.90 2.59
N ASP A 182 17.30 4.23 2.25
CA ASP A 182 18.66 4.73 2.49
C ASP A 182 19.21 5.39 1.22
N SER A 183 19.46 6.69 1.30
CA SER A 183 20.01 7.51 0.21
C SER A 183 21.44 7.15 -0.15
N ASN A 184 22.19 6.50 0.76
CA ASN A 184 23.59 6.14 0.54
C ASN A 184 23.76 5.02 -0.49
N PHE A 185 22.69 4.30 -0.83
CA PHE A 185 22.74 3.35 -1.94
C PHE A 185 22.86 4.05 -3.30
N LEU A 186 22.33 5.26 -3.45
CA LEU A 186 22.30 5.93 -4.74
C LEU A 186 23.57 6.73 -5.00
N ALA A 187 24.10 6.62 -6.22
CA ALA A 187 25.18 7.47 -6.68
C ALA A 187 24.80 8.97 -6.56
N SER A 188 25.78 9.81 -6.21
CA SER A 188 25.61 11.26 -6.15
C SER A 188 25.71 11.88 -7.55
N ASP A 189 24.87 12.89 -7.81
CA ASP A 189 24.87 13.60 -9.10
C ASP A 189 26.23 14.27 -9.34
N GLY A 190 26.93 13.86 -10.40
CA GLY A 190 28.21 14.45 -10.81
C GLY A 190 29.45 13.95 -10.07
N ALA A 191 29.35 12.91 -9.23
CA ALA A 191 30.55 12.24 -8.74
C ALA A 191 31.21 11.44 -9.87
N THR A 192 32.17 12.07 -10.54
CA THR A 192 33.29 11.29 -11.09
C THR A 192 33.90 10.56 -9.90
N PRO A 193 34.16 9.23 -9.95
CA PRO A 193 34.74 8.53 -8.81
C PRO A 193 36.02 9.28 -8.42
N ALA A 194 36.00 9.92 -7.25
CA ALA A 194 37.19 10.48 -6.70
C ALA A 194 38.11 9.29 -6.48
N ILE A 195 39.15 9.16 -7.32
CA ILE A 195 40.24 8.24 -7.10
C ILE A 195 40.98 8.78 -5.87
N THR A 196 40.43 8.54 -4.68
CA THR A 196 41.09 8.82 -3.42
C THR A 196 41.88 7.59 -3.00
N ASP A 197 43.20 7.73 -3.12
CA ASP A 197 44.27 7.07 -2.38
C ASP A 197 44.33 5.52 -2.33
N THR A 198 45.40 5.01 -2.93
CA THR A 198 45.69 3.61 -3.25
C THR A 198 46.24 2.77 -2.08
N SER A 199 45.68 2.90 -0.88
CA SER A 199 46.12 2.13 0.30
C SER A 199 45.13 1.06 0.81
N GLY A 200 43.93 1.00 0.25
CA GLY A 200 42.93 -0.04 0.55
C GLY A 200 43.18 -1.37 -0.19
N PRO A 201 42.58 -2.49 0.28
CA PRO A 201 42.62 -3.76 -0.43
C PRO A 201 42.08 -3.61 -1.85
N ARG A 202 42.82 -4.15 -2.83
CA ARG A 202 42.47 -4.05 -4.25
C ARG A 202 41.47 -5.14 -4.64
N PRO A 203 40.51 -4.83 -5.54
CA PRO A 203 39.58 -5.84 -6.03
C PRO A 203 40.32 -6.96 -6.77
N PRO A 204 39.79 -8.20 -6.74
CA PRO A 204 40.34 -9.32 -7.49
C PRO A 204 40.48 -9.01 -8.99
N LYS A 205 41.60 -9.41 -9.60
CA LYS A 205 41.90 -9.18 -11.03
C LYS A 205 41.61 -10.39 -11.92
N ARG A 206 41.27 -11.53 -11.32
CA ARG A 206 40.98 -12.80 -11.98
C ARG A 206 39.92 -13.55 -11.19
N ALA A 207 39.23 -14.47 -11.84
CA ALA A 207 38.18 -15.30 -11.25
C ALA A 207 38.32 -16.77 -11.65
N CYS A 208 37.71 -17.68 -10.89
CA CYS A 208 37.49 -19.06 -11.31
C CYS A 208 36.01 -19.40 -11.20
N VAL A 209 35.33 -19.69 -12.31
CA VAL A 209 33.92 -20.07 -12.35
C VAL A 209 33.80 -21.59 -12.31
N ILE A 210 32.97 -22.10 -11.41
CA ILE A 210 32.54 -23.50 -11.33
C ILE A 210 31.11 -23.55 -11.84
N LEU A 211 30.91 -24.27 -12.96
CA LEU A 211 29.61 -24.39 -13.62
C LEU A 211 29.21 -25.86 -13.74
N PRO A 212 28.45 -26.41 -12.77
CA PRO A 212 27.90 -27.76 -12.89
C PRO A 212 26.76 -27.80 -13.91
N VAL A 213 26.71 -28.84 -14.73
CA VAL A 213 25.69 -29.04 -15.78
C VAL A 213 25.07 -30.42 -15.63
N TYR A 214 23.75 -30.45 -15.48
CA TYR A 214 22.94 -31.67 -15.54
C TYR A 214 21.65 -31.38 -16.31
N ASN A 215 21.60 -31.78 -17.60
CA ASN A 215 20.51 -31.48 -18.54
C ASN A 215 20.27 -29.97 -18.80
N ALA A 216 19.00 -29.56 -18.95
CA ALA A 216 18.55 -28.20 -19.26
C ALA A 216 19.15 -27.60 -20.55
N PHE A 217 19.27 -28.43 -21.60
CA PHE A 217 19.89 -28.03 -22.87
C PHE A 217 19.23 -26.79 -23.50
N ASP A 218 17.94 -26.54 -23.27
CA ASP A 218 17.25 -25.42 -23.91
C ASP A 218 17.68 -24.04 -23.37
N LEU A 219 18.30 -23.99 -22.18
CA LEU A 219 18.86 -22.76 -21.59
C LEU A 219 20.39 -22.72 -21.65
N LEU A 220 21.04 -23.88 -21.59
CA LEU A 220 22.49 -24.00 -21.50
C LEU A 220 23.27 -23.21 -22.58
N PRO A 221 22.89 -23.19 -23.87
CA PRO A 221 23.57 -22.39 -24.88
C PRO A 221 23.53 -20.89 -24.62
N GLU A 222 22.41 -20.36 -24.13
CA GLU A 222 22.27 -18.95 -23.77
C GLU A 222 23.17 -18.62 -22.57
N THR A 223 23.15 -19.45 -21.53
CA THR A 223 23.99 -19.30 -20.33
C THR A 223 25.48 -19.27 -20.68
N LEU A 224 25.95 -20.23 -21.49
CA LEU A 224 27.36 -20.30 -21.87
C LEU A 224 27.77 -19.18 -22.83
N HIS A 225 26.87 -18.76 -23.73
CA HIS A 225 27.12 -17.60 -24.58
C HIS A 225 27.28 -16.33 -23.74
N ARG A 226 26.38 -16.10 -22.78
CA ARG A 226 26.48 -14.97 -21.83
C ARG A 226 27.76 -15.02 -21.00
N LEU A 227 28.09 -16.19 -20.45
CA LEU A 227 29.34 -16.36 -19.70
C LEU A 227 30.55 -15.96 -20.55
N GLY A 228 30.59 -16.37 -21.82
CA GLY A 228 31.62 -15.98 -22.78
C GLY A 228 31.65 -14.48 -23.07
N ALA A 229 30.50 -13.89 -23.39
CA ALA A 229 30.40 -12.53 -23.90
C ALA A 229 30.42 -11.44 -22.81
N HIS A 230 29.99 -11.77 -21.59
CA HIS A 230 29.73 -10.79 -20.54
C HIS A 230 30.75 -10.81 -19.40
N THR A 231 31.59 -11.85 -19.34
CA THR A 231 32.67 -11.93 -18.36
C THR A 231 33.79 -10.98 -18.74
N ASP A 232 34.16 -10.13 -17.80
CA ASP A 232 34.94 -8.92 -18.00
C ASP A 232 36.27 -8.92 -17.24
N LEU A 233 36.65 -10.08 -16.74
CA LEU A 233 37.93 -10.37 -16.09
C LEU A 233 38.51 -11.65 -16.68
N PRO A 234 39.84 -11.81 -16.75
CA PRO A 234 40.44 -13.08 -17.10
C PRO A 234 39.99 -14.17 -16.12
N CYS A 235 39.47 -15.28 -16.65
CA CYS A 235 38.74 -16.24 -15.83
C CYS A 235 39.03 -17.70 -16.22
N ASP A 236 39.18 -18.55 -15.22
CA ASP A 236 39.24 -20.00 -15.37
C ASP A 236 37.82 -20.56 -15.24
N VAL A 237 37.26 -21.11 -16.32
CA VAL A 237 35.90 -21.66 -16.32
C VAL A 237 35.98 -23.18 -16.30
N ILE A 238 35.59 -23.77 -15.17
CA ILE A 238 35.53 -25.21 -14.97
C ILE A 238 34.07 -25.63 -15.14
N VAL A 239 33.77 -26.25 -16.27
CA VAL A 239 32.46 -26.84 -16.57
C VAL A 239 32.47 -28.29 -16.12
N ILE A 240 31.50 -28.70 -15.31
CA ILE A 240 31.37 -30.09 -14.83
C ILE A 240 30.12 -30.70 -15.44
N GLU A 241 30.31 -31.60 -16.41
CA GLU A 241 29.23 -32.36 -17.02
C GLU A 241 28.91 -33.58 -16.14
N ASP A 242 27.73 -33.57 -15.50
CA ASP A 242 27.35 -34.54 -14.46
C ASP A 242 26.54 -35.74 -14.98
N ALA A 243 27.04 -36.37 -16.05
CA ALA A 243 26.39 -37.53 -16.69
C ALA A 243 24.92 -37.26 -17.08
N SER A 244 24.69 -36.15 -17.78
CA SER A 244 23.40 -35.71 -18.30
C SER A 244 22.78 -36.79 -19.20
N PRO A 245 21.55 -37.25 -18.92
CA PRO A 245 20.84 -38.19 -19.80
C PRO A 245 20.44 -37.59 -21.16
N ASP A 246 20.34 -36.27 -21.29
CA ASP A 246 20.08 -35.63 -22.59
C ASP A 246 21.31 -35.79 -23.51
N PRO A 247 21.19 -36.53 -24.65
CA PRO A 247 22.32 -36.83 -25.53
C PRO A 247 22.89 -35.60 -26.23
N ARG A 248 22.21 -34.44 -26.19
CA ARG A 248 22.68 -33.19 -26.80
C ARG A 248 23.74 -32.48 -25.95
N VAL A 249 23.73 -32.66 -24.63
CA VAL A 249 24.52 -31.86 -23.68
C VAL A 249 26.02 -32.12 -23.81
N ARG A 250 26.46 -33.38 -23.67
CA ARG A 250 27.89 -33.72 -23.65
C ARG A 250 28.61 -33.35 -24.97
N PRO A 251 28.07 -33.67 -26.17
CA PRO A 251 28.67 -33.23 -27.42
C PRO A 251 28.76 -31.70 -27.56
N PHE A 252 27.71 -30.99 -27.14
CA PHE A 252 27.69 -29.53 -27.17
C PHE A 252 28.75 -28.92 -26.25
N LEU A 253 28.88 -29.39 -25.01
CA LEU A 253 29.89 -28.90 -24.08
C LEU A 253 31.31 -29.15 -24.58
N ARG A 254 31.60 -30.32 -25.16
CA ARG A 254 32.89 -30.61 -25.81
C ARG A 254 33.19 -29.64 -26.95
N SER A 255 32.20 -29.38 -27.79
CA SER A 255 32.33 -28.41 -28.89
C SER A 255 32.58 -27.01 -28.35
N TRP A 256 31.77 -26.55 -27.40
CA TRP A 256 31.89 -25.23 -26.81
C TRP A 256 33.25 -25.05 -26.12
N ALA A 257 33.71 -26.03 -25.33
CA ALA A 257 35.00 -25.97 -24.65
C ALA A 257 36.21 -25.94 -25.59
N SER A 258 36.06 -26.42 -26.83
CA SER A 258 37.11 -26.37 -27.86
C SER A 258 37.20 -25.05 -28.62
N CYS A 259 36.20 -24.17 -28.47
CA CYS A 259 36.20 -22.85 -29.11
C CYS A 259 37.18 -21.89 -28.42
N ASP A 260 37.61 -20.86 -29.16
CA ASP A 260 38.32 -19.72 -28.59
C ASP A 260 37.34 -18.79 -27.87
N HIS A 261 37.58 -18.55 -26.58
CA HIS A 261 36.78 -17.67 -25.72
C HIS A 261 37.59 -16.47 -25.22
N GLY A 262 38.69 -16.12 -25.92
CA GLY A 262 39.54 -15.00 -25.57
C GLY A 262 40.23 -15.19 -24.22
N ASP A 263 39.90 -14.34 -23.24
CA ASP A 263 40.53 -14.34 -21.92
C ASP A 263 40.01 -15.44 -20.97
N LEU A 264 39.08 -16.28 -21.43
CA LEU A 264 38.55 -17.42 -20.67
C LEU A 264 39.34 -18.69 -20.95
N ARG A 265 39.84 -19.32 -19.87
CA ARG A 265 40.46 -20.66 -19.95
C ARG A 265 39.44 -21.71 -19.57
N ILE A 266 39.00 -22.51 -20.53
CA ILE A 266 37.94 -23.51 -20.32
C ILE A 266 38.54 -24.88 -19.95
N THR A 267 38.04 -25.46 -18.87
CA THR A 267 38.29 -26.86 -18.46
C THR A 267 36.96 -27.59 -18.39
N LEU A 268 36.80 -28.66 -19.18
CA LEU A 268 35.63 -29.55 -19.12
C LEU A 268 35.98 -30.79 -18.30
N LEU A 269 35.25 -31.02 -17.21
CA LEU A 269 35.30 -32.24 -16.40
C LEU A 269 34.04 -33.07 -16.66
N GLU A 270 34.21 -34.28 -17.16
CA GLU A 270 33.09 -35.19 -17.40
C GLU A 270 33.02 -36.22 -16.26
N ASN A 271 31.86 -36.40 -15.65
CA ASN A 271 31.61 -37.47 -14.69
C ASN A 271 31.16 -38.75 -15.44
N ASP A 272 31.60 -39.91 -14.95
CA ASP A 272 31.17 -41.22 -15.49
C ASP A 272 29.77 -41.61 -14.99
N SER A 273 29.35 -41.06 -13.86
CA SER A 273 28.04 -41.27 -13.23
C SER A 273 27.53 -39.97 -12.61
N ASN A 274 26.22 -39.79 -12.49
CA ASN A 274 25.62 -38.63 -11.85
C ASN A 274 26.02 -38.57 -10.36
N LEU A 275 26.86 -37.61 -10.00
CA LEU A 275 27.35 -37.35 -8.64
C LEU A 275 26.43 -36.41 -7.85
N GLY A 276 25.44 -35.82 -8.54
CA GLY A 276 24.57 -34.79 -8.02
C GLY A 276 25.29 -33.44 -7.91
N PHE A 277 24.50 -32.39 -7.66
CA PHE A 277 24.96 -31.01 -7.57
C PHE A 277 26.16 -30.86 -6.62
N ILE A 278 26.06 -31.35 -5.39
CA ILE A 278 27.10 -31.22 -4.37
C ILE A 278 28.37 -31.96 -4.76
N GLY A 279 28.27 -33.18 -5.27
CA GLY A 279 29.43 -33.97 -5.69
C GLY A 279 30.18 -33.31 -6.84
N SER A 280 29.43 -32.82 -7.84
CA SER A 280 29.99 -32.10 -8.99
C SER A 280 30.64 -30.77 -8.62
N VAL A 281 30.01 -30.00 -7.74
CA VAL A 281 30.56 -28.73 -7.24
C VAL A 281 31.83 -28.97 -6.41
N ASN A 282 31.83 -29.94 -5.50
CA ASN A 282 33.02 -30.28 -4.71
C ASN A 282 34.19 -30.73 -5.59
N ARG A 283 33.94 -31.55 -6.63
CA ARG A 283 34.97 -31.91 -7.63
C ARG A 283 35.54 -30.66 -8.32
N GLY A 284 34.68 -29.69 -8.65
CA GLY A 284 35.08 -28.41 -9.20
C GLY A 284 35.93 -27.58 -8.23
N PHE A 285 35.53 -27.51 -6.96
CA PHE A 285 36.28 -26.83 -5.90
C PHE A 285 37.69 -27.42 -5.72
N ASP A 286 37.80 -28.75 -5.64
CA ASP A 286 39.11 -29.42 -5.52
C ASP A 286 40.02 -29.09 -6.71
N HIS A 287 39.46 -29.12 -7.93
CA HIS A 287 40.19 -28.74 -9.13
C HIS A 287 40.64 -27.27 -9.11
N ALA A 288 39.76 -26.35 -8.74
CA ALA A 288 40.07 -24.92 -8.65
C ALA A 288 41.11 -24.60 -7.56
N LEU A 289 41.05 -25.31 -6.42
CA LEU A 289 42.02 -25.16 -5.34
C LEU A 289 43.41 -25.72 -5.73
N ALA A 290 43.45 -26.80 -6.51
CA ALA A 290 44.69 -27.40 -6.99
C ALA A 290 45.35 -26.62 -8.14
N ASN A 291 44.56 -26.10 -9.09
CA ASN A 291 45.07 -25.63 -10.38
C ASN A 291 44.80 -24.14 -10.70
N GLY A 292 43.86 -23.51 -9.98
CA GLY A 292 43.42 -22.14 -10.25
C GLY A 292 44.05 -21.09 -9.34
N GLU A 293 43.82 -19.81 -9.68
CA GLU A 293 44.19 -18.65 -8.86
C GLU A 293 42.99 -17.70 -8.71
N GLY A 294 42.93 -16.96 -7.61
CA GLY A 294 41.86 -15.99 -7.34
C GLY A 294 40.59 -16.59 -6.73
N PRO A 295 39.58 -15.75 -6.45
CA PRO A 295 38.31 -16.17 -5.88
C PRO A 295 37.51 -17.11 -6.79
N ILE A 296 36.61 -17.86 -6.18
CA ILE A 296 35.81 -18.88 -6.86
C ILE A 296 34.38 -18.39 -6.97
N ILE A 297 33.73 -18.60 -8.11
CA ILE A 297 32.33 -18.27 -8.35
C ILE A 297 31.60 -19.57 -8.65
N LEU A 298 30.62 -19.91 -7.83
CA LEU A 298 29.64 -20.94 -8.15
C LEU A 298 28.55 -20.32 -9.04
N LEU A 299 28.34 -20.87 -10.23
CA LEU A 299 27.35 -20.38 -11.19
C LEU A 299 26.54 -21.54 -11.75
N ASN A 300 25.23 -21.54 -11.54
CA ASN A 300 24.36 -22.55 -12.11
C ASN A 300 24.23 -22.42 -13.64
N SER A 301 23.92 -23.54 -14.31
CA SER A 301 23.73 -23.59 -15.76
C SER A 301 22.49 -22.85 -16.29
N ASP A 302 21.68 -22.29 -15.40
CA ASP A 302 20.46 -21.50 -15.66
C ASP A 302 20.52 -20.07 -15.12
N ALA A 303 21.71 -19.60 -14.72
CA ALA A 303 21.96 -18.24 -14.29
C ALA A 303 22.46 -17.38 -15.47
N LEU A 304 21.66 -16.40 -15.88
CA LEU A 304 21.93 -15.53 -17.01
C LEU A 304 22.64 -14.27 -16.56
N VAL A 305 23.96 -14.30 -16.58
CA VAL A 305 24.82 -13.19 -16.14
C VAL A 305 24.73 -11.97 -17.09
N PRO A 306 24.58 -10.74 -16.57
CA PRO A 306 24.58 -9.51 -17.37
C PRO A 306 26.01 -9.06 -17.71
N ALA A 307 26.15 -8.05 -18.57
CA ALA A 307 27.45 -7.46 -18.91
C ALA A 307 28.17 -6.92 -17.65
N GLY A 308 29.48 -7.16 -17.54
CA GLY A 308 30.29 -6.60 -16.45
C GLY A 308 30.01 -7.19 -15.06
N TRP A 309 29.36 -8.36 -15.00
CA TRP A 309 28.91 -8.99 -13.75
C TRP A 309 30.08 -9.45 -12.87
N CYS A 310 31.16 -9.97 -13.46
CA CYS A 310 32.19 -10.69 -12.72
C CYS A 310 32.96 -9.73 -11.81
N ARG A 311 33.34 -8.55 -12.31
CA ARG A 311 33.98 -7.52 -11.46
C ARG A 311 33.10 -7.07 -10.30
N ARG A 312 31.79 -6.89 -10.56
CA ARG A 312 30.83 -6.40 -9.57
C ARG A 312 30.59 -7.43 -8.47
N LEU A 313 30.43 -8.70 -8.84
CA LEU A 313 30.26 -9.80 -7.90
C LEU A 313 31.48 -10.00 -6.99
N LEU A 314 32.69 -9.82 -7.54
CA LEU A 314 33.95 -10.03 -6.81
C LEU A 314 34.41 -8.83 -6.00
N ALA A 315 33.89 -7.62 -6.26
CA ALA A 315 34.32 -6.40 -5.59
C ALA A 315 34.31 -6.49 -4.04
N PRO A 316 33.27 -7.08 -3.39
CA PRO A 316 33.26 -7.19 -1.94
C PRO A 316 34.35 -8.10 -1.35
N LEU A 317 34.87 -9.06 -2.13
CA LEU A 317 35.95 -9.97 -1.70
C LEU A 317 37.33 -9.30 -1.62
N ALA A 318 37.43 -8.01 -1.96
CA ALA A 318 38.61 -7.22 -1.60
C ALA A 318 38.83 -7.23 -0.07
N ASP A 319 37.74 -7.24 0.70
CA ASP A 319 37.83 -7.42 2.15
C ASP A 319 38.00 -8.91 2.49
N PRO A 320 39.12 -9.31 3.14
CA PRO A 320 39.38 -10.71 3.47
C PRO A 320 38.35 -11.30 4.45
N MET A 321 37.61 -10.47 5.20
CA MET A 321 36.54 -10.94 6.08
C MET A 321 35.30 -11.40 5.32
N VAL A 322 35.14 -11.02 4.04
CA VAL A 322 33.99 -11.46 3.23
C VAL A 322 34.26 -12.87 2.72
N ALA A 323 33.47 -13.81 3.22
CA ALA A 323 33.49 -15.21 2.85
C ALA A 323 32.70 -15.48 1.57
N SER A 324 31.53 -14.84 1.42
CA SER A 324 30.77 -14.91 0.17
C SER A 324 30.06 -13.61 -0.19
N ALA A 325 29.81 -13.45 -1.49
CA ALA A 325 29.01 -12.37 -2.06
C ALA A 325 27.93 -12.96 -2.99
N THR A 326 26.70 -12.44 -2.92
CA THR A 326 25.54 -12.92 -3.70
C THR A 326 24.84 -11.73 -4.37
N PRO A 327 24.53 -11.80 -5.68
CA PRO A 327 23.79 -10.74 -6.37
C PRO A 327 22.30 -10.80 -6.04
N MET A 328 21.56 -9.76 -6.43
CA MET A 328 20.10 -9.80 -6.47
C MET A 328 19.63 -10.69 -7.64
N SER A 329 18.42 -11.24 -7.54
CA SER A 329 17.85 -12.09 -8.59
C SER A 329 16.33 -12.10 -8.54
N ASN A 330 15.69 -12.58 -9.61
CA ASN A 330 14.26 -12.87 -9.65
C ASN A 330 13.85 -14.10 -8.83
N ASP A 331 14.79 -14.97 -8.47
CA ASP A 331 14.55 -16.16 -7.65
C ASP A 331 15.77 -16.48 -6.77
N ALA A 332 15.96 -15.68 -5.71
CA ALA A 332 17.06 -15.81 -4.74
C ALA A 332 16.66 -15.46 -3.30
N GLU A 333 15.47 -15.91 -2.87
CA GLU A 333 14.99 -15.81 -1.49
C GLU A 333 15.14 -14.39 -0.88
N ILE A 334 16.00 -14.21 0.13
CA ILE A 334 16.25 -12.94 0.82
C ILE A 334 16.89 -11.86 -0.07
N PHE A 335 17.47 -12.25 -1.21
CA PHE A 335 17.99 -11.36 -2.25
C PHE A 335 16.99 -11.13 -3.39
N GLY A 336 15.80 -11.73 -3.32
CA GLY A 336 14.78 -11.75 -4.38
C GLY A 336 14.18 -10.38 -4.72
N ALA A 337 14.25 -9.97 -5.98
CA ALA A 337 13.64 -8.75 -6.52
C ALA A 337 12.84 -9.10 -7.79
N PRO A 338 11.70 -8.46 -8.07
CA PRO A 338 11.22 -7.18 -7.55
C PRO A 338 10.62 -7.23 -6.14
N VAL A 339 10.20 -8.40 -5.66
CA VAL A 339 9.58 -8.56 -4.33
C VAL A 339 10.35 -9.60 -3.51
N LEU A 340 10.61 -9.25 -2.25
CA LEU A 340 11.36 -10.07 -1.31
C LEU A 340 10.72 -11.45 -1.15
N CYS A 341 11.53 -12.51 -1.25
CA CYS A 341 11.10 -13.90 -1.11
C CYS A 341 9.92 -14.30 -2.02
N ALA A 342 9.75 -13.63 -3.17
CA ALA A 342 8.70 -13.92 -4.14
C ALA A 342 9.30 -14.15 -5.54
N PRO A 343 9.46 -15.42 -5.96
CA PRO A 343 9.98 -15.75 -7.28
C PRO A 343 9.15 -15.09 -8.38
N THR A 344 9.81 -14.41 -9.32
CA THR A 344 9.15 -13.69 -10.41
C THR A 344 9.66 -14.21 -11.75
N ALA A 345 8.75 -14.61 -12.64
CA ALA A 345 9.12 -14.97 -14.00
C ALA A 345 9.47 -13.70 -14.80
N LEU A 346 10.58 -13.74 -15.53
CA LEU A 346 11.04 -12.65 -16.37
C LEU A 346 10.94 -13.04 -17.85
N ALA A 347 10.50 -12.10 -18.68
CA ALA A 347 10.59 -12.20 -20.13
C ALA A 347 12.02 -11.90 -20.60
N ALA A 348 12.34 -12.33 -21.83
CA ALA A 348 13.66 -12.12 -22.42
C ALA A 348 14.07 -10.64 -22.38
N GLY A 349 15.29 -10.38 -21.86
CA GLY A 349 15.86 -9.04 -21.74
C GLY A 349 15.39 -8.22 -20.54
N GLN A 350 14.39 -8.65 -19.76
CA GLN A 350 13.97 -7.92 -18.57
C GLN A 350 15.02 -7.97 -17.45
N GLY A 351 15.71 -9.10 -17.27
CA GLY A 351 16.81 -9.22 -16.32
C GLY A 351 17.93 -8.19 -16.58
N ASP A 352 18.23 -7.94 -17.85
CA ASP A 352 19.24 -6.94 -18.25
C ASP A 352 18.79 -5.50 -18.03
N GLN A 353 17.50 -5.21 -18.24
CA GLN A 353 16.96 -3.88 -17.96
C GLN A 353 16.98 -3.57 -16.47
N ILE A 354 16.67 -4.56 -15.62
CA ILE A 354 16.79 -4.44 -14.17
C ILE A 354 18.25 -4.21 -13.78
N ASP A 355 19.17 -5.03 -14.30
CA ASP A 355 20.59 -4.90 -13.99
C ASP A 355 21.16 -3.54 -14.43
N ALA A 356 20.84 -3.08 -15.64
CA ALA A 356 21.28 -1.79 -16.15
C ALA A 356 20.80 -0.62 -15.28
N ALA A 357 19.57 -0.69 -14.76
CA ALA A 357 19.06 0.32 -13.84
C ALA A 357 19.80 0.31 -12.49
N LEU A 358 20.16 -0.87 -11.98
CA LEU A 358 20.95 -0.99 -10.75
C LEU A 358 22.39 -0.55 -10.94
N ASP A 359 23.07 -0.96 -12.01
CA ASP A 359 24.45 -0.58 -12.31
C ASP A 359 24.59 0.94 -12.50
N ALA A 360 23.62 1.57 -13.17
CA ALA A 360 23.64 3.01 -13.41
C ALA A 360 23.35 3.86 -12.16
N ARG A 361 22.65 3.33 -11.15
CA ARG A 361 22.10 4.14 -10.05
C ARG A 361 22.58 3.75 -8.66
N ILE A 362 22.92 2.48 -8.44
CA ILE A 362 23.45 2.02 -7.17
C ILE A 362 24.96 2.28 -7.17
N ALA A 363 25.43 3.05 -6.18
CA ALA A 363 26.81 3.44 -6.08
C ALA A 363 27.72 2.20 -5.93
N PRO A 364 28.89 2.13 -6.60
CA PRO A 364 29.83 1.03 -6.41
C PRO A 364 30.33 0.88 -4.96
N ASP A 365 30.31 1.97 -4.19
CA ASP A 365 30.65 2.05 -2.78
C ASP A 365 29.41 2.13 -1.86
N ALA A 366 28.24 1.69 -2.36
CA ALA A 366 27.01 1.60 -1.57
C ALA A 366 27.21 0.85 -0.25
N PRO A 367 26.39 1.13 0.78
CA PRO A 367 26.48 0.48 2.09
C PRO A 367 26.54 -1.04 1.98
N ARG A 368 27.49 -1.63 2.70
CA ARG A 368 27.64 -3.09 2.75
C ARG A 368 26.46 -3.70 3.49
N VAL A 369 25.74 -4.59 2.81
CA VAL A 369 24.64 -5.36 3.41
C VAL A 369 25.13 -6.75 3.75
N THR A 370 25.29 -7.03 5.05
CA THR A 370 25.60 -8.37 5.55
C THR A 370 24.33 -9.19 5.68
N ALA A 371 24.37 -10.43 5.17
CA ALA A 371 23.28 -11.39 5.14
C ALA A 371 23.58 -12.61 6.03
N PRO A 372 22.55 -13.35 6.49
CA PRO A 372 22.74 -14.56 7.28
C PRO A 372 23.35 -15.73 6.48
N THR A 373 23.22 -15.70 5.15
CA THR A 373 23.73 -16.69 4.18
C THR A 373 23.90 -16.04 2.80
N GLY A 374 24.63 -16.68 1.90
CA GLY A 374 24.52 -16.47 0.45
C GLY A 374 23.57 -17.48 -0.21
N VAL A 375 23.33 -17.34 -1.52
CA VAL A 375 22.47 -18.26 -2.31
C VAL A 375 23.26 -18.86 -3.47
N GLY A 376 23.26 -20.19 -3.58
CA GLY A 376 24.18 -20.97 -4.41
C GLY A 376 24.00 -20.87 -5.94
N PHE A 377 22.95 -20.22 -6.46
CA PHE A 377 22.73 -20.11 -7.91
C PHE A 377 23.80 -19.26 -8.63
N CYS A 378 24.29 -18.23 -7.93
CA CYS A 378 25.37 -17.34 -8.34
C CYS A 378 26.01 -16.78 -7.07
N MET A 379 27.12 -17.38 -6.63
CA MET A 379 27.77 -17.03 -5.37
C MET A 379 29.28 -16.97 -5.54
N ALA A 380 29.88 -15.82 -5.23
CA ALA A 380 31.32 -15.71 -5.12
C ALA A 380 31.80 -16.13 -3.73
N LEU A 381 32.96 -16.78 -3.68
CA LEU A 381 33.58 -17.41 -2.54
C LEU A 381 35.02 -16.92 -2.41
N GLY A 382 35.39 -16.44 -1.22
CA GLY A 382 36.78 -16.15 -0.90
C GLY A 382 37.63 -17.43 -1.00
N ARG A 383 38.66 -17.43 -1.84
CA ARG A 383 39.50 -18.63 -2.05
C ARG A 383 40.08 -19.19 -0.75
N HIS A 384 40.56 -18.31 0.13
CA HIS A 384 41.13 -18.72 1.42
C HIS A 384 40.07 -19.34 2.34
N TRP A 385 38.86 -18.77 2.38
CA TRP A 385 37.72 -19.37 3.08
C TRP A 385 37.39 -20.76 2.56
N LEU A 386 37.33 -20.96 1.24
CA LEU A 386 37.05 -22.29 0.69
C LEU A 386 38.17 -23.29 1.01
N LYS A 387 39.44 -22.85 0.94
CA LYS A 387 40.59 -23.69 1.30
C LYS A 387 40.55 -24.12 2.77
N ASP A 388 40.17 -23.22 3.67
CA ASP A 388 40.19 -23.48 5.12
C ASP A 388 38.95 -24.25 5.60
N LEU A 389 37.81 -24.06 4.93
CA LEU A 389 36.53 -24.69 5.29
C LEU A 389 36.28 -26.01 4.55
N GLY A 390 36.93 -26.21 3.40
CA GLY A 390 36.56 -27.27 2.46
C GLY A 390 35.25 -26.98 1.72
N GLY A 391 34.81 -27.96 0.93
CA GLY A 391 33.60 -27.88 0.13
C GLY A 391 32.29 -27.99 0.91
N PHE A 392 31.23 -28.29 0.19
CA PHE A 392 29.88 -28.51 0.71
C PHE A 392 29.74 -29.88 1.39
N ASP A 393 28.90 -29.95 2.42
CA ASP A 393 28.62 -31.19 3.13
C ASP A 393 27.69 -32.08 2.30
N THR A 394 28.15 -33.30 2.00
CA THR A 394 27.41 -34.28 1.20
C THR A 394 26.13 -34.78 1.87
N ILE A 395 25.90 -34.48 3.15
CA ILE A 395 24.64 -34.83 3.85
C ILE A 395 23.41 -34.21 3.17
N PHE A 396 23.57 -33.07 2.49
CA PHE A 396 22.50 -32.39 1.76
C PHE A 396 22.22 -33.01 0.39
N GLY A 397 22.87 -34.13 0.03
CA GLY A 397 22.55 -34.96 -1.13
C GLY A 397 22.38 -34.18 -2.44
N ARG A 398 21.12 -34.00 -2.85
CA ARG A 398 20.72 -33.35 -4.12
C ARG A 398 20.66 -31.82 -4.06
N GLY A 399 21.08 -31.20 -2.96
CA GLY A 399 21.13 -29.75 -2.75
C GLY A 399 20.10 -29.25 -1.72
N TYR A 400 19.95 -27.94 -1.61
CA TYR A 400 19.18 -27.21 -0.60
C TYR A 400 19.78 -27.31 0.81
N GLY A 401 20.50 -26.26 1.23
CA GLY A 401 21.05 -26.11 2.59
C GLY A 401 22.57 -26.25 2.68
N GLU A 402 23.22 -26.75 1.63
CA GLU A 402 24.67 -26.87 1.55
C GLU A 402 25.40 -25.52 1.62
N GLU A 403 24.86 -24.50 0.96
CA GLU A 403 25.39 -23.15 0.94
C GLU A 403 25.13 -22.48 2.29
N VAL A 404 23.99 -22.77 2.92
CA VAL A 404 23.67 -22.30 4.27
C VAL A 404 24.66 -22.87 5.26
N ASP A 405 24.90 -24.19 5.24
CA ASP A 405 25.88 -24.84 6.12
C ASP A 405 27.28 -24.26 5.93
N TRP A 406 27.73 -24.10 4.68
CA TRP A 406 29.03 -23.50 4.39
C TRP A 406 29.14 -22.08 4.92
N CYS A 407 28.11 -21.26 4.69
CA CYS A 407 28.05 -19.88 5.20
C CYS A 407 28.09 -19.86 6.74
N ARG A 408 27.32 -20.73 7.41
CA ARG A 408 27.33 -20.79 8.87
C ARG A 408 28.69 -21.23 9.43
N ARG A 409 29.39 -22.16 8.77
CA ARG A 409 30.76 -22.56 9.14
C ARG A 409 31.78 -21.43 8.96
N ALA A 410 31.61 -20.59 7.93
CA ALA A 410 32.43 -19.39 7.74
C ALA A 410 32.12 -18.32 8.81
N SER A 411 30.83 -18.04 9.04
CA SER A 411 30.36 -17.10 10.06
C SER A 411 30.86 -17.45 11.46
N ALA A 412 30.92 -18.75 11.80
CA ALA A 412 31.48 -19.22 13.07
C ALA A 412 32.96 -18.88 13.27
N ARG A 413 33.69 -18.56 12.18
CA ARG A 413 35.08 -18.10 12.17
C ARG A 413 35.22 -16.60 11.88
N GLY A 414 34.11 -15.85 11.92
CA GLY A 414 34.08 -14.40 11.68
C GLY A 414 33.86 -13.98 10.23
N GLY A 415 33.71 -14.95 9.30
CA GLY A 415 33.43 -14.66 7.89
C GLY A 415 32.07 -13.98 7.70
N GLN A 416 32.00 -13.06 6.74
CA GLN A 416 30.80 -12.30 6.40
C GLN A 416 30.23 -12.76 5.05
N HIS A 417 28.91 -12.74 4.94
CA HIS A 417 28.18 -12.97 3.69
C HIS A 417 27.52 -11.67 3.29
N VAL A 418 27.68 -11.22 2.05
CA VAL A 418 27.22 -9.89 1.65
C VAL A 418 26.38 -9.92 0.38
N ALA A 419 25.43 -8.99 0.30
CA ALA A 419 24.69 -8.72 -0.93
C ALA A 419 25.53 -7.86 -1.89
N VAL A 420 25.30 -8.01 -3.19
CA VAL A 420 25.82 -7.11 -4.24
C VAL A 420 24.63 -6.33 -4.82
N PRO A 421 24.28 -5.16 -4.24
CA PRO A 421 23.02 -4.47 -4.53
C PRO A 421 22.97 -3.82 -5.92
N ASN A 422 24.13 -3.63 -6.56
CA ASN A 422 24.25 -3.07 -7.90
C ASN A 422 24.38 -4.15 -9.00
N LEU A 423 24.08 -5.41 -8.70
CA LEU A 423 24.15 -6.53 -9.64
C LEU A 423 22.89 -7.39 -9.55
N PHE A 424 22.25 -7.60 -10.70
CA PHE A 424 21.12 -8.51 -10.84
C PHE A 424 21.46 -9.64 -11.80
N VAL A 425 21.33 -10.88 -11.35
CA VAL A 425 21.53 -12.07 -12.20
C VAL A 425 20.21 -12.80 -12.31
N GLU A 426 19.70 -12.91 -13.53
CA GLU A 426 18.45 -13.64 -13.79
C GLU A 426 18.66 -15.15 -13.61
N HIS A 427 17.73 -15.81 -12.95
CA HIS A 427 17.74 -17.25 -12.68
C HIS A 427 16.51 -17.87 -13.35
N ARG A 428 16.73 -18.68 -14.40
CA ARG A 428 15.67 -19.32 -15.22
C ARG A 428 15.64 -20.82 -14.99
N GLY A 429 15.06 -21.32 -13.90
CA GLY A 429 14.97 -22.79 -13.72
C GLY A 429 14.45 -23.28 -12.39
N GLY A 430 14.44 -22.43 -11.36
CA GLY A 430 13.94 -22.77 -10.02
C GLY A 430 12.45 -23.12 -9.93
N ALA A 431 11.64 -22.73 -10.91
CA ALA A 431 10.18 -22.85 -10.91
C ALA A 431 9.63 -24.24 -11.25
N SER A 432 10.47 -25.22 -11.62
CA SER A 432 10.02 -26.50 -12.21
C SER A 432 10.31 -27.73 -11.35
N PHE A 433 10.01 -27.69 -10.05
CA PHE A 433 10.17 -28.85 -9.19
C PHE A 433 9.02 -28.96 -8.19
N GLY A 434 8.20 -30.00 -8.35
CA GLY A 434 6.99 -30.26 -7.56
C GLY A 434 7.24 -30.77 -6.14
N ASP A 435 6.31 -31.58 -5.63
CA ASP A 435 6.25 -32.04 -4.23
C ASP A 435 7.56 -32.66 -3.69
N GLU A 436 8.35 -33.32 -4.56
CA GLU A 436 9.63 -33.93 -4.19
C GLU A 436 10.69 -32.89 -3.75
N LYS A 437 10.76 -31.72 -4.41
CA LYS A 437 11.66 -30.62 -4.00
C LYS A 437 11.22 -30.05 -2.66
N LEU A 438 9.92 -29.85 -2.47
CA LEU A 438 9.40 -29.33 -1.22
C LEU A 438 9.74 -30.26 -0.04
N ALA A 439 9.60 -31.57 -0.23
CA ALA A 439 9.99 -32.56 0.78
C ALA A 439 11.50 -32.54 1.08
N LEU A 440 12.35 -32.41 0.06
CA LEU A 440 13.81 -32.29 0.23
C LEU A 440 14.18 -31.00 0.98
N VAL A 441 13.61 -29.86 0.59
CA VAL A 441 13.82 -28.57 1.28
C VAL A 441 13.41 -28.66 2.74
N GLN A 442 12.25 -29.25 3.05
CA GLN A 442 11.79 -29.45 4.43
C GLN A 442 12.74 -30.34 5.24
N ALA A 443 13.20 -31.46 4.67
CA ALA A 443 14.12 -32.38 5.32
C ALA A 443 15.47 -31.70 5.63
N HIS A 444 16.03 -30.95 4.68
CA HIS A 444 17.31 -30.27 4.86
C HIS A 444 17.20 -29.04 5.77
N ASN A 445 16.08 -28.32 5.75
CA ASN A 445 15.82 -27.27 6.73
C ASN A 445 15.80 -27.81 8.17
N ALA A 446 15.32 -29.05 8.39
CA ALA A 446 15.41 -29.67 9.71
C ALA A 446 16.87 -29.94 10.15
N ILE A 447 17.74 -30.30 9.21
CA ILE A 447 19.19 -30.45 9.46
C ILE A 447 19.79 -29.09 9.84
N ILE A 448 19.50 -28.04 9.07
CA ILE A 448 19.98 -26.67 9.34
C ILE A 448 19.49 -26.16 10.70
N ALA A 449 18.20 -26.30 11.00
CA ALA A 449 17.63 -25.89 12.28
C ALA A 449 18.30 -26.62 13.47
N THR A 450 18.66 -27.90 13.28
CA THR A 450 19.36 -28.69 14.29
C THR A 450 20.83 -28.25 14.45
N ARG A 451 21.55 -28.02 13.35
CA ARG A 451 22.97 -27.62 13.36
C ARG A 451 23.18 -26.19 13.82
N TYR A 452 22.27 -25.29 13.47
CA TYR A 452 22.39 -23.84 13.67
C TYR A 452 21.15 -23.26 14.35
N PRO A 453 20.93 -23.56 15.65
CA PRO A 453 19.83 -22.97 16.40
C PRO A 453 19.84 -21.44 16.33
N GLY A 454 18.72 -20.85 15.89
CA GLY A 454 18.57 -19.41 15.73
C GLY A 454 18.79 -18.86 14.31
N TYR A 455 19.24 -19.68 13.36
CA TYR A 455 19.37 -19.29 11.96
C TYR A 455 18.05 -18.74 11.38
N ASP A 456 16.93 -19.44 11.61
CA ASP A 456 15.61 -18.99 11.15
C ASP A 456 15.27 -17.59 11.65
N ARG A 457 15.60 -17.29 12.91
CA ARG A 457 15.41 -15.95 13.46
C ARG A 457 16.28 -14.92 12.73
N MET A 458 17.53 -15.23 12.41
CA MET A 458 18.40 -14.33 11.64
C MET A 458 17.82 -14.02 10.26
N VAL A 459 17.28 -15.03 9.58
CA VAL A 459 16.59 -14.87 8.28
C VAL A 459 15.34 -14.01 8.43
N GLN A 460 14.48 -14.29 9.42
CA GLN A 460 13.28 -13.50 9.67
C GLN A 460 13.58 -12.05 10.09
N ASP A 461 14.65 -11.83 10.85
CA ASP A 461 15.10 -10.49 11.22
C ASP A 461 15.65 -9.72 9.99
N PHE A 462 16.37 -10.39 9.08
CA PHE A 462 16.78 -9.81 7.79
C PHE A 462 15.59 -9.46 6.91
N ILE A 463 14.60 -10.37 6.78
CA ILE A 463 13.37 -10.16 6.01
C ILE A 463 12.59 -8.97 6.58
N ARG A 464 12.46 -8.87 7.91
CA ARG A 464 11.75 -7.78 8.57
C ARG A 464 12.45 -6.44 8.39
N ALA A 465 13.78 -6.42 8.42
CA ALA A 465 14.55 -5.19 8.25
C ALA A 465 14.63 -4.74 6.78
N ASP A 466 14.58 -5.69 5.84
CA ASP A 466 14.85 -5.54 4.39
C ASP A 466 15.94 -4.49 4.10
N PRO A 467 17.20 -4.76 4.49
CA PRO A 467 18.30 -3.81 4.28
C PRO A 467 18.60 -3.52 2.80
N LEU A 468 17.97 -4.28 1.87
CA LEU A 468 18.03 -4.07 0.43
C LEU A 468 16.79 -3.32 -0.11
N LEU A 469 15.98 -2.69 0.74
CA LEU A 469 14.74 -2.02 0.32
C LEU A 469 14.97 -1.00 -0.81
N THR A 470 15.99 -0.14 -0.70
CA THR A 470 16.30 0.86 -1.74
C THR A 470 16.64 0.22 -3.09
N PRO A 471 17.65 -0.67 -3.21
CA PRO A 471 17.95 -1.33 -4.47
C PRO A 471 16.81 -2.25 -4.95
N ARG A 472 16.03 -2.86 -4.05
CA ARG A 472 14.87 -3.68 -4.40
C ARG A 472 13.74 -2.85 -5.00
N LEU A 473 13.45 -1.68 -4.43
CA LEU A 473 12.49 -0.73 -5.01
C LEU A 473 12.95 -0.26 -6.39
N MET A 474 14.24 0.03 -6.56
CA MET A 474 14.80 0.37 -7.89
C MET A 474 14.60 -0.76 -8.90
N ALA A 475 14.95 -2.00 -8.52
CA ALA A 475 14.77 -3.17 -9.36
C ALA A 475 13.29 -3.39 -9.73
N ALA A 476 12.37 -3.17 -8.79
CA ALA A 476 10.94 -3.29 -9.05
C ALA A 476 10.39 -2.22 -9.98
N LEU A 477 10.88 -0.99 -9.88
CA LEU A 477 10.53 0.10 -10.80
C LEU A 477 11.07 -0.18 -12.21
N ALA A 478 12.31 -0.66 -12.34
CA ALA A 478 12.89 -1.05 -13.62
C ALA A 478 12.14 -2.24 -14.25
N TRP A 479 11.81 -3.24 -13.44
CA TRP A 479 10.98 -4.36 -13.88
C TRP A 479 9.61 -3.89 -14.36
N ALA A 480 8.93 -3.02 -13.60
CA ALA A 480 7.64 -2.47 -14.00
C ALA A 480 7.72 -1.69 -15.33
N ASP A 481 8.79 -0.90 -15.51
CA ASP A 481 9.03 -0.16 -16.77
C ASP A 481 9.25 -1.11 -17.95
N SER A 482 9.82 -2.30 -17.70
CA SER A 482 10.05 -3.32 -18.72
C SER A 482 8.81 -4.12 -19.15
N LEU A 483 7.67 -3.99 -18.46
CA LEU A 483 6.47 -4.79 -18.75
C LEU A 483 5.82 -4.36 -20.08
N PRO A 484 5.58 -5.28 -21.03
CA PRO A 484 5.05 -4.93 -22.35
C PRO A 484 3.60 -4.43 -22.32
N ASP A 485 2.76 -5.01 -21.45
CA ASP A 485 1.35 -4.64 -21.29
C ASP A 485 1.14 -3.36 -20.48
N VAL A 486 2.21 -2.82 -19.89
CA VAL A 486 2.19 -1.56 -19.15
C VAL A 486 2.69 -0.46 -20.08
N THR A 487 1.77 0.39 -20.54
CA THR A 487 2.09 1.57 -21.35
C THR A 487 2.38 2.80 -20.48
N GLU A 488 1.83 2.84 -19.27
CA GLU A 488 1.96 3.96 -18.35
C GLU A 488 1.92 3.46 -16.90
N ILE A 489 2.80 4.00 -16.07
CA ILE A 489 2.87 3.74 -14.62
C ILE A 489 2.38 4.99 -13.89
N PRO A 490 1.16 4.98 -13.32
CA PRO A 490 0.65 6.13 -12.59
C PRO A 490 1.38 6.31 -11.25
N VAL A 491 1.90 7.51 -11.03
CA VAL A 491 2.55 7.96 -9.80
C VAL A 491 1.65 9.00 -9.12
N TYR A 492 0.88 8.57 -8.14
CA TYR A 492 -0.09 9.41 -7.43
C TYR A 492 0.58 10.18 -6.29
N ILE A 493 0.33 11.49 -6.23
CA ILE A 493 0.68 12.36 -5.11
C ILE A 493 -0.59 12.53 -4.27
N ALA A 494 -0.62 11.88 -3.10
CA ALA A 494 -1.79 11.77 -2.25
C ALA A 494 -1.46 12.12 -0.79
N HIS A 495 -2.48 12.28 0.05
CA HIS A 495 -2.32 12.52 1.47
C HIS A 495 -2.67 11.27 2.30
N SER A 496 -2.25 11.26 3.57
CA SER A 496 -2.43 10.12 4.48
C SER A 496 -3.71 10.20 5.34
N MET A 497 -4.63 11.13 5.04
CA MET A 497 -5.78 11.41 5.93
C MET A 497 -7.07 10.65 5.57
N GLY A 498 -7.07 9.86 4.50
CA GLY A 498 -8.26 9.12 4.04
C GLY A 498 -9.35 10.01 3.42
N GLY A 499 -10.60 9.54 3.42
CA GLY A 499 -11.75 10.28 2.91
C GLY A 499 -12.01 10.06 1.41
N GLY A 500 -12.72 11.00 0.79
CA GLY A 500 -13.19 10.84 -0.59
C GLY A 500 -12.07 10.67 -1.63
N ALA A 501 -11.02 11.49 -1.55
CA ALA A 501 -9.86 11.37 -2.45
C ALA A 501 -9.18 9.99 -2.32
N GLU A 502 -9.14 9.43 -1.11
CA GLU A 502 -8.59 8.09 -0.88
C GLU A 502 -9.46 6.99 -1.50
N HIS A 503 -10.78 7.08 -1.40
CA HIS A 503 -11.67 6.11 -2.04
C HIS A 503 -11.50 6.10 -3.56
N TYR A 504 -11.35 7.28 -4.18
CA TYR A 504 -11.02 7.42 -5.60
C TYR A 504 -9.68 6.75 -5.92
N LEU A 505 -8.61 7.12 -5.18
CA LEU A 505 -7.28 6.59 -5.40
C LEU A 505 -7.24 5.06 -5.29
N GLN A 506 -7.88 4.49 -4.27
CA GLN A 506 -7.95 3.04 -4.10
C GLN A 506 -8.71 2.35 -5.24
N ALA A 507 -9.71 3.00 -5.84
CA ALA A 507 -10.38 2.47 -7.02
C ALA A 507 -9.44 2.44 -8.23
N GLN A 508 -8.61 3.47 -8.42
CA GLN A 508 -7.62 3.51 -9.51
C GLN A 508 -6.49 2.49 -9.30
N VAL A 509 -5.94 2.39 -8.10
CA VAL A 509 -4.88 1.44 -7.75
C VAL A 509 -5.34 -0.01 -7.92
N ARG A 510 -6.62 -0.32 -7.69
CA ARG A 510 -7.18 -1.68 -7.86
C ARG A 510 -7.22 -2.15 -9.32
N VAL A 511 -7.33 -1.24 -10.27
CA VAL A 511 -7.46 -1.56 -11.70
C VAL A 511 -6.15 -1.38 -12.46
N ALA A 512 -5.19 -0.65 -11.90
CA ALA A 512 -3.87 -0.47 -12.49
C ALA A 512 -3.02 -1.75 -12.30
N PRO A 513 -2.39 -2.29 -13.37
CA PRO A 513 -1.51 -3.45 -13.23
C PRO A 513 -0.32 -3.13 -12.35
N VAL A 514 0.27 -1.94 -12.51
CA VAL A 514 1.30 -1.40 -11.64
C VAL A 514 0.91 0.02 -11.23
N SER A 515 1.15 0.39 -9.98
CA SER A 515 0.96 1.77 -9.51
C SER A 515 1.95 2.14 -8.42
N LEU A 516 2.24 3.44 -8.34
CA LEU A 516 3.00 4.03 -7.25
C LEU A 516 2.18 5.12 -6.57
N VAL A 517 2.13 5.10 -5.25
CA VAL A 517 1.51 6.17 -4.45
C VAL A 517 2.54 6.81 -3.54
N LEU A 518 2.74 8.11 -3.68
CA LEU A 518 3.52 8.95 -2.78
C LEU A 518 2.55 9.65 -1.82
N ARG A 519 2.51 9.19 -0.57
CA ARG A 519 1.62 9.69 0.49
C ARG A 519 2.34 10.69 1.38
N PHE A 520 1.71 11.85 1.52
CA PHE A 520 2.19 12.97 2.34
C PHE A 520 1.31 13.18 3.58
N GLY A 521 1.83 13.90 4.58
CA GLY A 521 1.13 14.19 5.84
C GLY A 521 0.99 12.98 6.79
N GLY A 522 1.84 11.97 6.61
CA GLY A 522 1.96 10.78 7.47
C GLY A 522 2.90 10.99 8.66
N SER A 523 3.37 9.89 9.27
CA SER A 523 4.40 9.89 10.32
C SER A 523 5.75 10.38 9.78
N THR A 524 6.10 9.97 8.57
CA THR A 524 7.21 10.48 7.75
C THR A 524 6.68 11.46 6.70
N ARG A 525 7.56 12.29 6.13
CA ARG A 525 7.14 13.23 5.07
C ARG A 525 6.55 12.52 3.85
N CYS A 526 7.23 11.49 3.35
CA CYS A 526 6.79 10.72 2.18
C CYS A 526 6.79 9.22 2.48
N ARG A 527 5.62 8.59 2.30
CA ARG A 527 5.45 7.15 2.26
C ARG A 527 5.19 6.71 0.82
N ILE A 528 5.96 5.75 0.34
CA ILE A 528 5.91 5.20 -1.00
C ILE A 528 5.22 3.85 -0.94
N GLU A 529 4.16 3.67 -1.73
CA GLU A 529 3.44 2.41 -1.87
C GLU A 529 3.55 1.95 -3.33
N PHE A 530 4.33 0.91 -3.57
CA PHE A 530 4.43 0.25 -4.86
C PHE A 530 3.52 -0.97 -4.86
N ALA A 531 2.66 -1.08 -5.87
CA ALA A 531 1.78 -2.23 -6.05
C ALA A 531 1.91 -2.78 -7.46
N SER A 532 2.03 -4.11 -7.56
CA SER A 532 2.17 -4.85 -8.81
C SER A 532 1.57 -6.26 -8.67
N PRO A 533 1.47 -7.06 -9.75
CA PRO A 533 1.03 -8.45 -9.67
C PRO A 533 2.03 -9.33 -8.90
N ALA A 534 3.33 -8.98 -8.90
CA ALA A 534 4.37 -9.69 -8.16
C ALA A 534 4.30 -9.45 -6.64
N GLY A 535 3.61 -8.39 -6.21
CA GLY A 535 3.43 -8.06 -4.80
C GLY A 535 3.44 -6.55 -4.53
N ARG A 536 3.49 -6.21 -3.24
CA ARG A 536 3.44 -4.84 -2.74
C ARG A 536 4.67 -4.53 -1.91
N MET A 537 5.15 -3.30 -2.00
CA MET A 537 6.22 -2.77 -1.16
C MET A 537 5.83 -1.43 -0.57
N ILE A 538 6.26 -1.19 0.65
CA ILE A 538 6.04 0.07 1.35
C ILE A 538 7.39 0.56 1.86
N ALA A 539 7.72 1.79 1.51
CA ALA A 539 8.94 2.44 1.95
C ALA A 539 8.63 3.86 2.45
N THR A 540 9.52 4.43 3.23
CA THR A 540 9.37 5.79 3.76
C THR A 540 10.66 6.59 3.62
N THR A 541 10.53 7.91 3.48
CA THR A 541 11.67 8.82 3.42
C THR A 541 11.25 10.25 3.81
N GLU A 542 12.21 11.01 4.33
CA GLU A 542 12.12 12.46 4.54
C GLU A 542 12.67 13.25 3.34
N ASP A 543 13.41 12.57 2.45
CA ASP A 543 14.13 13.17 1.32
C ASP A 543 13.39 12.98 -0.01
N LEU A 544 12.86 14.07 -0.56
CA LEU A 544 12.19 14.07 -1.87
C LEU A 544 13.16 14.03 -3.05
N ALA A 545 14.42 14.44 -2.85
CA ALA A 545 15.45 14.31 -3.89
C ALA A 545 15.80 12.83 -4.11
N LEU A 546 15.82 12.02 -3.04
CA LEU A 546 15.90 10.57 -3.15
C LEU A 546 14.73 10.00 -3.98
N VAL A 547 13.49 10.42 -3.71
CA VAL A 547 12.33 9.98 -4.49
C VAL A 547 12.46 10.38 -5.96
N ALA A 548 12.91 11.61 -6.26
CA ALA A 548 13.11 12.06 -7.63
C ALA A 548 14.12 11.18 -8.37
N ARG A 549 15.27 10.86 -7.74
CA ARG A 549 16.30 9.97 -8.31
C ARG A 549 15.81 8.53 -8.53
N LEU A 550 14.96 8.01 -7.64
CA LEU A 550 14.32 6.69 -7.82
C LEU A 550 13.37 6.65 -9.02
N LEU A 551 12.66 7.76 -9.28
CA LEU A 551 11.69 7.84 -10.39
C LEU A 551 12.32 8.19 -11.73
N GLU A 552 13.48 8.85 -11.73
CA GLU A 552 14.17 9.30 -12.93
C GLU A 552 14.35 8.22 -14.02
N PRO A 553 14.77 6.97 -13.71
CA PRO A 553 14.92 5.92 -14.73
C PRO A 553 13.61 5.34 -15.26
N VAL A 554 12.46 5.63 -14.63
CA VAL A 554 11.17 5.01 -14.98
C VAL A 554 10.51 5.74 -16.15
N SER A 555 10.75 5.29 -17.38
CA SER A 555 10.37 6.01 -18.60
C SER A 555 8.86 6.13 -18.82
N LYS A 556 8.08 5.15 -18.36
CA LYS A 556 6.62 5.08 -18.54
C LYS A 556 5.82 5.83 -17.47
N ARG A 557 6.45 6.61 -16.60
CA ARG A 557 5.78 7.27 -15.47
C ARG A 557 4.82 8.38 -15.93
N ARG A 558 3.63 8.45 -15.33
CA ARG A 558 2.73 9.63 -15.35
C ARG A 558 2.54 10.15 -13.95
N ILE A 559 2.81 11.42 -13.73
CA ILE A 559 2.64 12.07 -12.43
C ILE A 559 1.20 12.56 -12.29
N ILE A 560 0.54 12.20 -11.19
CA ILE A 560 -0.86 12.55 -10.93
C ILE A 560 -0.92 13.23 -9.58
N TYR A 561 -0.97 14.56 -9.57
CA TYR A 561 -1.25 15.31 -8.35
C TYR A 561 -2.72 15.14 -7.99
N SER A 562 -3.00 14.56 -6.81
CA SER A 562 -4.35 14.36 -6.30
C SER A 562 -4.68 15.29 -5.14
N CYS A 563 -3.85 15.30 -4.10
CA CYS A 563 -4.01 16.11 -2.90
C CYS A 563 -2.73 16.00 -2.05
N ALA A 564 -2.30 17.11 -1.45
CA ALA A 564 -1.16 17.15 -0.53
C ALA A 564 -1.48 17.81 0.82
N VAL A 565 -2.77 17.87 1.17
CA VAL A 565 -3.21 18.45 2.45
C VAL A 565 -2.55 17.70 3.61
N GLY A 566 -1.87 18.46 4.47
CA GLY A 566 -1.16 17.93 5.64
C GLY A 566 0.35 17.73 5.45
N ASP A 567 0.89 17.95 4.25
CA ASP A 567 2.35 18.06 4.10
C ASP A 567 2.90 19.28 4.86
N PRO A 568 4.00 19.13 5.62
CA PRO A 568 4.56 20.23 6.41
C PRO A 568 5.27 21.30 5.58
N ASP A 569 5.68 21.01 4.34
CA ASP A 569 6.49 21.89 3.51
C ASP A 569 6.08 21.83 2.04
N LEU A 570 4.98 22.54 1.78
CA LEU A 570 4.32 22.60 0.48
C LEU A 570 5.13 23.38 -0.56
N ILE A 571 6.08 24.22 -0.13
CA ILE A 571 6.96 24.96 -1.04
C ILE A 571 7.87 23.98 -1.76
N THR A 572 8.62 23.17 -1.01
CA THR A 572 9.49 22.15 -1.60
C THR A 572 8.70 21.10 -2.37
N LEU A 573 7.47 20.76 -1.94
CA LEU A 573 6.61 19.86 -2.70
C LEU A 573 6.27 20.41 -4.10
N THR A 574 5.93 21.69 -4.23
CA THR A 574 5.69 22.27 -5.57
C THR A 574 6.93 22.27 -6.45
N GLY A 575 8.12 22.50 -5.87
CA GLY A 575 9.39 22.34 -6.57
C GLY A 575 9.63 20.91 -7.06
N PHE A 576 9.33 19.92 -6.22
CA PHE A 576 9.39 18.49 -6.58
C PHE A 576 8.42 18.14 -7.72
N LEU A 577 7.17 18.61 -7.67
CA LEU A 577 6.21 18.43 -8.77
C LEU A 577 6.71 19.06 -10.08
N ALA A 578 7.24 20.28 -10.01
CA ALA A 578 7.79 20.97 -11.16
C ALA A 578 9.02 20.26 -11.74
N GLN A 579 9.87 19.65 -10.89
CA GLN A 579 11.01 18.83 -11.31
C GLN A 579 10.54 17.57 -12.05
N LEU A 580 9.59 16.82 -11.48
CA LEU A 580 9.09 15.61 -12.11
C LEU A 580 8.40 15.91 -13.46
N ALA A 581 7.66 17.00 -13.54
CA ALA A 581 6.98 17.45 -14.76
C ALA A 581 7.93 17.84 -15.91
N GLN A 582 9.24 17.99 -15.67
CA GLN A 582 10.22 18.24 -16.74
C GLN A 582 10.46 17.00 -17.62
N THR A 583 10.23 15.82 -17.07
CA THR A 583 10.62 14.54 -17.69
C THR A 583 9.46 13.55 -17.77
N ALA A 584 8.27 13.91 -17.31
CA ALA A 584 7.09 13.07 -17.33
C ALA A 584 5.81 13.91 -17.45
N PRO A 585 4.74 13.36 -18.07
CA PRO A 585 3.43 14.00 -18.09
C PRO A 585 2.90 14.23 -16.68
N LEU A 586 2.29 15.40 -16.45
CA LEU A 586 1.67 15.78 -15.18
C LEU A 586 0.17 16.02 -15.37
N ASP A 587 -0.65 15.39 -14.54
CA ASP A 587 -2.04 15.75 -14.32
C ASP A 587 -2.24 16.39 -12.95
N VAL A 588 -3.09 17.41 -12.87
CA VAL A 588 -3.52 18.02 -11.61
C VAL A 588 -5.00 17.79 -11.42
N LEU A 589 -5.34 16.97 -10.43
CA LEU A 589 -6.71 16.64 -10.05
C LEU A 589 -7.07 17.52 -8.84
N PHE A 590 -8.08 18.37 -9.00
CA PHE A 590 -8.49 19.30 -7.94
C PHE A 590 -9.44 18.62 -6.95
N HIS A 591 -8.93 17.67 -6.15
CA HIS A 591 -9.73 17.04 -5.07
C HIS A 591 -9.91 17.98 -3.88
N ASP A 592 -9.13 19.05 -3.81
CA ASP A 592 -9.28 20.17 -2.89
C ASP A 592 -8.85 21.47 -3.60
N TYR A 593 -8.93 22.60 -2.88
CA TYR A 593 -8.48 23.89 -3.39
C TYR A 593 -7.14 24.33 -2.81
N LEU A 594 -6.32 23.40 -2.30
CA LEU A 594 -4.96 23.71 -1.83
C LEU A 594 -4.12 24.41 -2.89
N PRO A 595 -4.17 24.03 -4.19
CA PRO A 595 -3.44 24.79 -5.21
C PRO A 595 -3.88 26.26 -5.27
N LEU A 596 -5.15 26.56 -5.04
CA LEU A 596 -5.70 27.92 -5.12
C LEU A 596 -5.42 28.75 -3.86
N SER A 597 -5.35 28.11 -2.70
CA SER A 597 -5.19 28.77 -1.40
C SER A 597 -4.71 27.82 -0.30
N PRO A 598 -3.90 28.30 0.67
CA PRO A 598 -3.52 27.52 1.86
C PRO A 598 -4.74 27.03 2.66
N SER A 599 -5.80 27.81 2.69
CA SER A 599 -7.13 27.34 3.07
C SER A 599 -7.69 26.52 1.91
N TYR A 600 -7.38 25.22 1.91
CA TYR A 600 -7.86 24.27 0.90
C TYR A 600 -9.40 24.18 0.84
N THR A 601 -10.09 24.77 1.82
CA THR A 601 -11.55 24.88 1.87
C THR A 601 -12.11 26.21 1.36
N LEU A 602 -11.24 27.16 1.02
CA LEU A 602 -11.57 28.55 0.66
C LEU A 602 -12.32 29.31 1.77
N LEU A 603 -12.37 28.77 2.99
CA LEU A 603 -12.93 29.46 4.14
C LEU A 603 -11.92 30.44 4.71
N ASP A 604 -12.42 31.59 5.13
CA ASP A 604 -11.67 32.55 5.94
C ASP A 604 -11.43 32.00 7.36
N ALA A 605 -10.62 32.69 8.17
CA ALA A 605 -10.28 32.25 9.53
C ALA A 605 -11.50 32.16 10.48
N ASP A 606 -12.59 32.84 10.15
CA ASP A 606 -13.88 32.75 10.84
C ASP A 606 -14.78 31.61 10.35
N GLY A 607 -14.31 30.81 9.39
CA GLY A 607 -15.00 29.65 8.84
C GLY A 607 -16.03 29.96 7.77
N LEU A 608 -16.04 31.18 7.20
CA LEU A 608 -17.05 31.60 6.22
C LEU A 608 -16.49 31.67 4.79
N TYR A 609 -17.20 31.07 3.83
CA TYR A 609 -16.82 31.07 2.41
C TYR A 609 -17.27 32.35 1.69
N ARG A 610 -16.46 33.40 1.53
CA ARG A 610 -16.90 34.67 0.89
C ARG A 610 -16.76 34.74 -0.63
N GLY A 611 -16.61 33.59 -1.29
CA GLY A 611 -16.27 33.49 -2.71
C GLY A 611 -14.81 33.08 -2.88
N VAL A 612 -14.36 32.98 -4.13
CA VAL A 612 -12.94 32.72 -4.43
C VAL A 612 -12.13 33.91 -3.91
N PRO A 613 -11.19 33.73 -2.95
CA PRO A 613 -10.48 34.86 -2.37
C PRO A 613 -9.68 35.63 -3.42
N GLU A 614 -9.69 36.96 -3.38
CA GLU A 614 -8.83 37.77 -4.26
C GLU A 614 -7.36 37.68 -3.81
N PRO A 615 -6.36 37.80 -4.71
CA PRO A 615 -4.94 37.70 -4.33
C PRO A 615 -4.50 38.68 -3.23
N THR A 616 -5.21 39.81 -3.08
CA THR A 616 -4.97 40.83 -2.05
C THR A 616 -5.68 40.55 -0.71
N ARG A 617 -6.41 39.43 -0.60
CA ARG A 617 -7.12 39.04 0.63
C ARG A 617 -6.12 38.87 1.78
N SER A 618 -6.27 39.68 2.83
CA SER A 618 -5.38 39.71 4.00
C SER A 618 -5.82 38.78 5.14
N ASP A 619 -6.77 37.89 4.91
CA ASP A 619 -7.25 36.97 5.94
C ASP A 619 -6.16 35.90 6.22
N PRO A 620 -5.82 35.65 7.50
CA PRO A 620 -4.72 34.74 7.84
C PRO A 620 -4.96 33.29 7.40
N ALA A 621 -6.20 32.87 7.13
CA ALA A 621 -6.47 31.53 6.59
C ALA A 621 -5.89 31.32 5.18
N HIS A 622 -5.72 32.40 4.41
CA HIS A 622 -5.20 32.35 3.06
C HIS A 622 -3.70 32.66 2.96
N HIS A 623 -3.03 32.69 4.12
CA HIS A 623 -1.61 32.97 4.24
C HIS A 623 -0.86 31.70 4.63
N TYR A 624 0.27 31.42 4.00
CA TYR A 624 1.05 30.22 4.29
C TYR A 624 2.38 30.58 4.92
N ARG A 625 2.70 29.92 6.03
CA ARG A 625 4.01 29.99 6.66
C ARG A 625 4.61 28.59 6.71
N SER A 626 5.73 28.41 6.03
CA SER A 626 6.47 27.14 5.99
C SER A 626 7.15 26.82 7.33
N VAL A 627 7.56 25.57 7.49
CA VAL A 627 8.36 25.11 8.65
C VAL A 627 9.72 25.82 8.78
N THR A 628 10.30 26.27 7.67
CA THR A 628 11.56 27.04 7.65
C THR A 628 11.33 28.52 7.97
N GLY A 629 10.08 28.94 8.13
CA GLY A 629 9.69 30.31 8.49
C GLY A 629 9.45 31.23 7.30
N GLN A 630 9.59 30.75 6.05
CA GLN A 630 9.20 31.50 4.86
C GLN A 630 7.69 31.75 4.85
N ASP A 631 7.32 33.00 4.57
CA ASP A 631 5.96 33.51 4.60
C ASP A 631 5.50 33.84 3.17
N LEU A 632 4.32 33.35 2.78
CA LEU A 632 3.77 33.53 1.45
C LEU A 632 2.39 34.18 1.54
N THR A 633 2.22 35.28 0.80
CA THR A 633 0.91 35.85 0.53
C THR A 633 0.09 34.92 -0.36
N LEU A 634 -1.23 35.16 -0.45
CA LEU A 634 -2.07 34.39 -1.37
C LEU A 634 -1.64 34.58 -2.85
N ALA A 635 -1.12 35.77 -3.20
CA ALA A 635 -0.61 36.04 -4.54
C ALA A 635 0.63 35.17 -4.84
N ASP A 636 1.58 35.10 -3.91
CA ASP A 636 2.79 34.28 -4.05
C ASP A 636 2.45 32.79 -4.08
N TRP A 637 1.51 32.36 -3.23
CA TRP A 637 0.99 31.00 -3.21
C TRP A 637 0.40 30.60 -4.56
N ARG A 638 -0.45 31.46 -5.14
CA ARG A 638 -1.06 31.22 -6.45
C ARG A 638 -0.05 31.23 -7.57
N ALA A 639 0.98 32.06 -7.50
CA ALA A 639 2.07 32.05 -8.48
C ALA A 639 2.82 30.71 -8.44
N LEU A 640 3.15 30.23 -7.24
CA LEU A 640 3.86 28.97 -7.03
C LEU A 640 3.09 27.76 -7.57
N TRP A 641 1.82 27.60 -7.17
CA TRP A 641 0.97 26.52 -7.68
C TRP A 641 0.54 26.73 -9.14
N GLY A 642 0.49 27.98 -9.59
CA GLY A 642 0.21 28.34 -10.98
C GLY A 642 1.29 27.86 -11.93
N ASP A 643 2.57 27.89 -11.52
CA ASP A 643 3.67 27.30 -12.31
C ASP A 643 3.45 25.79 -12.49
N VAL A 644 3.17 25.05 -11.40
CA VAL A 644 2.87 23.61 -11.45
C VAL A 644 1.66 23.33 -12.35
N ALA A 645 0.56 24.06 -12.17
CA ALA A 645 -0.65 23.90 -12.97
C ALA A 645 -0.41 24.24 -14.46
N SER A 646 0.46 25.19 -14.77
CA SER A 646 0.80 25.54 -16.16
C SER A 646 1.61 24.47 -16.90
N ARG A 647 2.31 23.60 -16.15
CA ARG A 647 3.07 22.45 -16.68
C ARG A 647 2.21 21.20 -16.86
N ALA A 648 1.01 21.18 -16.29
CA ALA A 648 0.12 20.04 -16.35
C ALA A 648 -0.45 19.87 -17.76
N GLU A 649 -0.38 18.65 -18.28
CA GLU A 649 -1.06 18.25 -19.51
C GLU A 649 -2.57 18.38 -19.33
N ARG A 650 -3.09 18.06 -18.14
CA ARG A 650 -4.53 18.09 -17.83
C ARG A 650 -4.80 18.68 -16.46
N LEU A 651 -5.74 19.62 -16.40
CA LEU A 651 -6.33 20.14 -15.17
C LEU A 651 -7.73 19.53 -15.00
N ILE A 652 -7.92 18.66 -14.01
CA ILE A 652 -9.17 17.90 -13.85
C ILE A 652 -10.01 18.46 -12.70
N ALA A 653 -11.19 18.95 -13.04
CA ALA A 653 -12.22 19.36 -12.09
C ALA A 653 -13.34 18.32 -12.04
N PHE A 654 -14.01 18.18 -10.89
CA PHE A 654 -15.03 17.13 -10.69
C PHE A 654 -16.47 17.65 -10.80
N SER A 655 -16.66 18.96 -10.94
CA SER A 655 -17.97 19.60 -11.11
C SER A 655 -17.87 20.91 -11.89
N PRO A 656 -18.98 21.39 -12.49
CA PRO A 656 -19.04 22.73 -13.08
C PRO A 656 -18.70 23.85 -12.08
N ALA A 657 -19.14 23.76 -10.83
CA ALA A 657 -18.80 24.71 -9.76
C ALA A 657 -17.28 24.76 -9.50
N SER A 658 -16.62 23.61 -9.39
CA SER A 658 -15.17 23.54 -9.21
C SER A 658 -14.43 24.12 -10.40
N ALA A 659 -14.84 23.80 -11.62
CA ALA A 659 -14.24 24.37 -12.83
C ALA A 659 -14.35 25.90 -12.87
N ARG A 660 -15.50 26.47 -12.46
CA ARG A 660 -15.67 27.93 -12.33
C ARG A 660 -14.74 28.53 -11.26
N ILE A 661 -14.62 27.88 -10.10
CA ILE A 661 -13.75 28.32 -9.00
C ILE A 661 -12.27 28.30 -9.42
N ILE A 662 -11.82 27.22 -10.05
CA ILE A 662 -10.45 27.07 -10.56
C ILE A 662 -10.19 28.11 -11.65
N SER A 663 -11.13 28.30 -12.59
CA SER A 663 -11.03 29.32 -13.64
C SER A 663 -10.95 30.74 -13.10
N ALA A 664 -11.59 31.03 -11.97
CA ALA A 664 -11.51 32.34 -11.34
C ALA A 664 -10.13 32.59 -10.72
N ALA A 665 -9.51 31.56 -10.13
CA ALA A 665 -8.16 31.66 -9.58
C ALA A 665 -7.06 31.64 -10.65
N TYR A 666 -7.26 30.90 -11.74
CA TYR A 666 -6.31 30.76 -12.86
C TYR A 666 -6.97 31.05 -14.22
N PRO A 667 -7.28 32.32 -14.54
CA PRO A 667 -7.99 32.66 -15.79
C PRO A 667 -7.27 32.21 -17.06
N LYS A 668 -5.92 32.22 -17.05
CA LYS A 668 -5.08 31.82 -18.19
C LYS A 668 -5.10 30.33 -18.47
N LEU A 669 -5.51 29.50 -17.50
CA LEU A 669 -5.52 28.05 -17.62
C LEU A 669 -6.93 27.49 -17.90
N ARG A 670 -7.94 28.37 -18.05
CA ARG A 670 -9.35 27.98 -18.23
C ARG A 670 -9.56 26.94 -19.32
N ASP A 671 -8.92 27.13 -20.47
CA ASP A 671 -9.12 26.26 -21.64
C ASP A 671 -8.52 24.86 -21.46
N ASN A 672 -7.65 24.68 -20.47
CA ASN A 672 -7.05 23.39 -20.11
C ASN A 672 -7.78 22.66 -18.97
N ILE A 673 -8.91 23.22 -18.48
CA ILE A 673 -9.71 22.61 -17.41
C ILE A 673 -10.74 21.65 -18.01
N HIS A 674 -10.61 20.37 -17.65
CA HIS A 674 -11.52 19.31 -18.05
C HIS A 674 -12.41 18.88 -16.88
N ILE A 675 -13.72 18.88 -17.10
CA ILE A 675 -14.68 18.38 -16.11
C ILE A 675 -14.82 16.87 -16.27
N ARG A 676 -14.44 16.09 -15.26
CA ARG A 676 -14.59 14.63 -15.19
C ARG A 676 -15.17 14.23 -13.83
N PRO A 677 -16.50 14.16 -13.69
CA PRO A 677 -17.12 13.81 -12.42
C PRO A 677 -16.74 12.40 -11.96
N HIS A 678 -16.68 12.18 -10.65
CA HIS A 678 -16.50 10.83 -10.12
C HIS A 678 -17.75 9.98 -10.30
N THR A 679 -17.56 8.69 -10.55
CA THR A 679 -18.63 7.70 -10.61
C THR A 679 -18.99 7.24 -9.19
N PRO A 680 -20.28 6.95 -8.90
CA PRO A 680 -20.66 6.31 -7.64
C PRO A 680 -19.89 5.00 -7.43
N LEU A 681 -19.44 4.77 -6.20
CA LEU A 681 -18.61 3.60 -5.85
C LEU A 681 -19.40 2.29 -5.86
N GLN A 682 -20.71 2.36 -5.58
CA GLN A 682 -21.62 1.23 -5.56
C GLN A 682 -23.04 1.66 -5.93
N THR A 683 -23.87 0.70 -6.34
CA THR A 683 -25.29 0.93 -6.59
C THR A 683 -26.06 0.84 -5.27
N ILE A 684 -26.90 1.84 -5.00
CA ILE A 684 -27.76 1.89 -3.82
C ILE A 684 -29.22 1.68 -4.26
N PRO A 685 -29.97 0.78 -3.63
CA PRO A 685 -31.38 0.60 -3.95
C PRO A 685 -32.19 1.84 -3.59
N ARG A 686 -33.23 2.13 -4.40
CA ARG A 686 -34.19 3.18 -4.09
C ARG A 686 -35.02 2.78 -2.87
N LEU A 687 -35.22 3.73 -1.97
CA LEU A 687 -35.98 3.60 -0.74
C LEU A 687 -37.36 4.24 -0.92
N GLN A 688 -38.35 3.69 -0.22
CA GLN A 688 -39.61 4.39 -0.03
C GLN A 688 -39.54 5.20 1.26
N PRO A 689 -39.98 6.47 1.25
CA PRO A 689 -40.07 7.25 2.47
C PRO A 689 -41.03 6.56 3.45
N PRO A 690 -40.71 6.52 4.76
CA PRO A 690 -41.61 6.01 5.78
C PRO A 690 -43.00 6.67 5.74
N ASP A 691 -44.05 5.89 5.98
CA ASP A 691 -45.41 6.40 6.08
C ASP A 691 -45.61 7.28 7.32
N GLY A 692 -46.29 8.41 7.17
CA GLY A 692 -46.72 9.27 8.27
C GLY A 692 -46.23 10.72 8.18
N PRO A 693 -46.71 11.61 9.07
CA PRO A 693 -46.45 13.05 8.98
C PRO A 693 -45.07 13.47 9.52
N ARG A 694 -44.37 12.57 10.23
CA ARG A 694 -43.11 12.87 10.89
C ARG A 694 -41.97 12.95 9.88
N LYS A 695 -41.23 14.06 9.87
CA LYS A 695 -40.08 14.26 8.99
C LYS A 695 -38.78 14.03 9.76
N VAL A 696 -37.94 13.10 9.29
CA VAL A 696 -36.64 12.81 9.90
C VAL A 696 -35.54 13.16 8.91
N ILE A 697 -34.66 14.06 9.34
CA ILE A 697 -33.49 14.51 8.60
C ILE A 697 -32.34 13.55 8.88
N GLY A 698 -31.85 12.88 7.84
CA GLY A 698 -30.62 12.11 7.86
C GLY A 698 -29.43 12.96 7.45
N VAL A 699 -28.33 12.89 8.20
CA VAL A 699 -27.03 13.45 7.80
C VAL A 699 -26.04 12.30 7.66
N LEU A 700 -25.33 12.26 6.52
CA LEU A 700 -24.40 11.18 6.19
C LEU A 700 -22.94 11.66 6.21
N GLY A 701 -22.05 10.89 6.82
CA GLY A 701 -20.60 11.09 6.75
C GLY A 701 -19.93 11.70 7.98
N ALA A 702 -18.61 11.91 7.89
CA ALA A 702 -17.84 12.59 8.91
C ALA A 702 -17.96 14.11 8.76
N ILE A 703 -18.68 14.75 9.69
CA ILE A 703 -19.06 16.17 9.65
C ILE A 703 -18.07 17.01 10.45
N GLY A 704 -17.10 17.60 9.75
CA GLY A 704 -16.22 18.64 10.25
C GLY A 704 -16.88 20.02 10.33
N PRO A 705 -16.21 21.04 10.92
CA PRO A 705 -16.69 22.43 10.90
C PRO A 705 -17.05 22.92 9.49
N GLN A 706 -16.16 22.69 8.52
CA GLN A 706 -16.33 23.04 7.11
C GLN A 706 -17.47 22.26 6.42
N LYS A 707 -17.79 21.07 6.93
CA LYS A 707 -18.91 20.24 6.45
C LYS A 707 -20.22 20.56 7.18
N GLY A 708 -20.27 21.63 7.98
CA GLY A 708 -21.50 22.10 8.60
C GLY A 708 -21.81 21.52 9.98
N ALA A 709 -20.80 21.10 10.75
CA ALA A 709 -21.02 20.59 12.13
C ALA A 709 -21.83 21.59 12.99
N GLY A 710 -21.59 22.90 12.81
CA GLY A 710 -22.40 23.95 13.44
C GLY A 710 -23.87 23.89 13.05
N VAL A 711 -24.17 23.70 11.76
CA VAL A 711 -25.54 23.61 11.24
C VAL A 711 -26.25 22.39 11.82
N VAL A 712 -25.58 21.23 11.87
CA VAL A 712 -26.15 20.01 12.44
C VAL A 712 -26.40 20.17 13.94
N SER A 713 -25.48 20.84 14.67
CA SER A 713 -25.67 21.10 16.10
C SER A 713 -26.83 22.07 16.37
N ALA A 714 -26.96 23.13 15.56
CA ALA A 714 -28.08 24.06 15.64
C ALA A 714 -29.41 23.37 15.29
N LEU A 715 -29.44 22.55 14.24
CA LEU A 715 -30.59 21.72 13.87
C LEU A 715 -31.00 20.79 15.01
N SER A 716 -30.03 20.13 15.65
CA SER A 716 -30.29 19.26 16.79
C SER A 716 -30.99 19.98 17.95
N GLN A 717 -30.71 21.26 18.16
CA GLN A 717 -31.38 22.07 19.17
C GLN A 717 -32.77 22.50 18.70
N ALA A 718 -32.89 22.89 17.42
CA ALA A 718 -34.15 23.37 16.84
C ALA A 718 -35.23 22.26 16.74
N VAL A 719 -34.84 21.01 16.53
CA VAL A 719 -35.77 19.86 16.52
C VAL A 719 -36.09 19.32 17.92
N ALA A 720 -35.40 19.77 18.96
CA ALA A 720 -35.62 19.27 20.32
C ALA A 720 -37.04 19.62 20.80
N GLY A 721 -37.77 18.62 21.29
CA GLY A 721 -39.15 18.78 21.77
C GLY A 721 -40.22 18.83 20.68
N ARG A 722 -39.85 18.71 19.39
CA ARG A 722 -40.78 18.69 18.25
C ARG A 722 -41.04 17.26 17.79
N SER A 723 -42.22 16.72 18.10
CA SER A 723 -42.57 15.32 17.79
C SER A 723 -42.70 15.03 16.29
N GLU A 724 -43.01 16.06 15.50
CA GLU A 724 -43.17 16.03 14.05
C GLU A 724 -41.84 16.06 13.30
N LEU A 725 -40.73 16.36 13.99
CA LEU A 725 -39.39 16.40 13.44
C LEU A 725 -38.46 15.36 14.08
N GLY A 726 -37.39 15.03 13.36
CA GLY A 726 -36.33 14.16 13.84
C GLY A 726 -35.02 14.47 13.13
N LEU A 727 -33.92 14.11 13.78
CA LEU A 727 -32.58 14.21 13.22
C LEU A 727 -31.82 12.93 13.56
N ALA A 728 -31.10 12.37 12.59
CA ALA A 728 -30.19 11.25 12.77
C ALA A 728 -28.88 11.52 12.02
N LEU A 729 -27.75 11.27 12.68
CA LEU A 729 -26.43 11.39 12.09
C LEU A 729 -25.83 9.99 11.89
N ILE A 730 -25.71 9.59 10.63
CA ILE A 730 -25.01 8.38 10.20
C ILE A 730 -23.59 8.76 9.85
N GLY A 731 -22.72 8.72 10.86
CA GLY A 731 -21.34 9.15 10.72
C GLY A 731 -20.75 9.63 12.04
N ARG A 732 -19.84 10.60 11.94
CA ARG A 732 -19.15 11.22 13.09
C ARG A 732 -19.31 12.73 12.99
N ILE A 733 -19.30 13.42 14.12
CA ILE A 733 -19.27 14.89 14.17
C ILE A 733 -18.01 15.38 14.86
N ALA A 734 -17.49 16.53 14.42
CA ALA A 734 -16.30 17.13 15.01
C ALA A 734 -16.48 17.47 16.51
N PRO A 735 -15.42 17.37 17.32
CA PRO A 735 -15.44 17.81 18.70
C PRO A 735 -15.84 19.28 18.82
N GLY A 736 -16.60 19.62 19.87
CA GLY A 736 -17.07 20.99 20.13
C GLY A 736 -18.46 21.30 19.58
N TYR A 737 -19.06 20.38 18.82
CA TYR A 737 -20.42 20.50 18.27
C TYR A 737 -21.33 19.40 18.83
N PRO A 738 -21.72 19.47 20.11
CA PRO A 738 -22.54 18.42 20.72
C PRO A 738 -23.92 18.37 20.07
N LEU A 739 -24.43 17.15 19.93
CA LEU A 739 -25.82 16.90 19.55
C LEU A 739 -26.63 16.67 20.83
N GLY A 740 -27.93 16.98 20.77
CA GLY A 740 -28.86 16.68 21.83
C GLY A 740 -28.95 15.17 22.09
N PRO A 741 -29.28 14.73 23.32
CA PRO A 741 -29.25 13.32 23.72
C PRO A 741 -30.25 12.44 22.94
N HIS A 742 -31.23 13.05 22.28
CA HIS A 742 -32.25 12.37 21.49
C HIS A 742 -31.87 12.14 20.02
N VAL A 743 -30.74 12.70 19.55
CA VAL A 743 -30.28 12.55 18.18
C VAL A 743 -29.39 11.32 18.08
N PRO A 744 -29.79 10.27 17.32
CA PRO A 744 -28.95 9.11 17.11
C PRO A 744 -27.66 9.49 16.39
N LEU A 745 -26.52 9.12 16.99
CA LEU A 745 -25.19 9.19 16.39
C LEU A 745 -24.72 7.76 16.13
N HIS A 746 -24.77 7.31 14.88
CA HIS A 746 -24.50 5.91 14.52
C HIS A 746 -23.01 5.54 14.60
N GLY A 747 -22.12 6.40 14.08
CA GLY A 747 -20.71 6.07 13.84
C GLY A 747 -20.41 5.77 12.37
N ALA A 748 -19.31 5.07 12.12
CA ALA A 748 -18.89 4.73 10.75
C ALA A 748 -19.91 3.82 10.05
N TYR A 749 -20.04 3.95 8.73
CA TYR A 749 -20.90 3.13 7.88
C TYR A 749 -20.13 2.68 6.64
N VAL A 750 -20.60 1.62 5.99
CA VAL A 750 -20.25 1.29 4.59
C VAL A 750 -21.47 1.53 3.71
N ILE A 751 -21.26 1.73 2.40
CA ILE A 751 -22.32 2.16 1.47
C ILE A 751 -23.51 1.18 1.48
N GLU A 752 -23.25 -0.12 1.66
CA GLU A 752 -24.26 -1.17 1.74
C GLU A 752 -25.18 -1.04 2.96
N ASP A 753 -24.76 -0.34 4.02
CA ASP A 753 -25.57 -0.14 5.22
C ASP A 753 -26.65 0.94 5.02
N ILE A 754 -26.50 1.86 4.05
CA ILE A 754 -27.33 3.06 3.90
C ILE A 754 -28.84 2.72 3.88
N PRO A 755 -29.33 1.75 3.08
CA PRO A 755 -30.76 1.41 3.03
C PRO A 755 -31.32 1.02 4.40
N MET A 756 -30.58 0.18 5.12
CA MET A 756 -30.97 -0.37 6.40
C MET A 756 -30.92 0.70 7.51
N LEU A 757 -29.91 1.56 7.50
CA LEU A 757 -29.80 2.66 8.45
C LEU A 757 -30.87 3.73 8.23
N ALA A 758 -31.21 4.02 6.97
CA ALA A 758 -32.31 4.90 6.62
C ALA A 758 -33.65 4.38 7.15
N ALA A 759 -33.93 3.09 6.95
CA ALA A 759 -35.13 2.45 7.50
C ALA A 759 -35.15 2.48 9.04
N ARG A 760 -34.03 2.09 9.69
CA ARG A 760 -33.91 2.06 11.15
C ARG A 760 -34.20 3.41 11.81
N TYR A 761 -33.69 4.49 11.24
CA TYR A 761 -33.87 5.83 11.78
C TYR A 761 -35.11 6.54 11.24
N GLY A 762 -35.87 5.90 10.34
CA GLY A 762 -37.06 6.47 9.72
C GLY A 762 -36.76 7.71 8.88
N ILE A 763 -35.61 7.73 8.20
CA ILE A 763 -35.14 8.89 7.43
C ILE A 763 -36.10 9.16 6.26
N THR A 764 -36.61 10.39 6.19
CA THR A 764 -37.48 10.85 5.09
C THR A 764 -36.78 11.84 4.17
N HIS A 765 -35.77 12.56 4.68
CA HIS A 765 -35.01 13.57 3.93
C HIS A 765 -33.53 13.45 4.26
N TRP A 766 -32.66 13.61 3.28
CA TRP A 766 -31.22 13.74 3.49
C TRP A 766 -30.80 15.20 3.53
N LEU A 767 -29.79 15.52 4.33
CA LEU A 767 -29.14 16.83 4.34
C LEU A 767 -27.63 16.66 4.12
N ILE A 768 -27.10 17.43 3.16
CA ILE A 768 -25.67 17.70 3.01
C ILE A 768 -25.39 19.11 3.56
N PRO A 769 -24.91 19.23 4.82
CA PRO A 769 -24.86 20.51 5.52
C PRO A 769 -23.61 21.35 5.20
N SER A 770 -22.84 20.98 4.18
CA SER A 770 -21.54 21.59 3.88
C SER A 770 -21.62 23.08 3.60
N VAL A 771 -20.82 23.84 4.36
CA VAL A 771 -20.74 25.32 4.34
C VAL A 771 -19.53 25.85 3.55
N TRP A 772 -18.84 24.94 2.86
CA TRP A 772 -17.76 25.23 1.93
C TRP A 772 -18.12 24.65 0.55
N PRO A 773 -17.60 25.20 -0.55
CA PRO A 773 -17.78 24.58 -1.86
C PRO A 773 -17.01 23.27 -1.87
N GLU A 774 -17.68 22.11 -1.89
CA GLU A 774 -16.94 20.86 -2.12
C GLU A 774 -16.47 20.82 -3.58
N THR A 775 -15.31 20.20 -3.79
CA THR A 775 -14.81 19.89 -5.15
C THR A 775 -15.63 18.78 -5.80
N PHE A 776 -16.02 17.80 -4.97
CA PHE A 776 -16.94 16.73 -5.24
C PHE A 776 -17.48 16.20 -3.91
N SER A 777 -18.63 15.50 -3.91
CA SER A 777 -19.19 14.90 -2.69
C SER A 777 -19.73 13.50 -2.93
N TYR A 778 -19.07 12.43 -2.46
CA TYR A 778 -19.68 11.08 -2.57
C TYR A 778 -21.00 11.00 -1.81
N THR A 779 -21.06 11.62 -0.63
CA THR A 779 -22.24 11.60 0.25
C THR A 779 -23.48 12.19 -0.41
N VAL A 780 -23.37 13.24 -1.24
CA VAL A 780 -24.55 13.77 -1.94
C VAL A 780 -25.09 12.77 -2.97
N HIS A 781 -24.20 12.09 -3.70
CA HIS A 781 -24.60 11.09 -4.69
C HIS A 781 -25.17 9.84 -4.02
N GLU A 782 -24.60 9.42 -2.88
CA GLU A 782 -25.13 8.34 -2.04
C GLU A 782 -26.56 8.64 -1.57
N CYS A 783 -26.79 9.84 -1.02
CA CYS A 783 -28.12 10.29 -0.60
C CYS A 783 -29.11 10.37 -1.76
N LEU A 784 -28.71 10.98 -2.89
CA LEU A 784 -29.55 11.10 -4.08
C LEU A 784 -29.94 9.74 -4.66
N ALA A 785 -29.02 8.77 -4.67
CA ALA A 785 -29.25 7.42 -5.18
C ALA A 785 -30.33 6.65 -4.40
N THR A 786 -30.53 6.96 -3.11
CA THR A 786 -31.65 6.39 -2.32
C THR A 786 -33.02 6.79 -2.85
N GLY A 787 -33.13 7.82 -3.69
CA GLY A 787 -34.41 8.35 -4.18
C GLY A 787 -35.17 9.23 -3.18
N LEU A 788 -34.71 9.35 -1.93
CA LEU A 788 -35.30 10.26 -0.94
C LEU A 788 -34.96 11.74 -1.27
N PRO A 789 -35.82 12.70 -0.90
CA PRO A 789 -35.51 14.12 -1.02
C PRO A 789 -34.16 14.46 -0.37
N THR A 790 -33.28 15.13 -1.10
CA THR A 790 -31.92 15.46 -0.63
C THR A 790 -31.70 16.97 -0.68
N LEU A 791 -31.47 17.58 0.47
CA LEU A 791 -31.22 19.00 0.63
C LEU A 791 -29.71 19.29 0.65
N ALA A 792 -29.28 20.33 -0.06
CA ALA A 792 -27.92 20.87 0.05
C ALA A 792 -27.92 22.37 -0.22
N PHE A 793 -26.97 23.10 0.37
CA PHE A 793 -26.74 24.50 0.03
C PHE A 793 -26.29 24.66 -1.42
N ASP A 794 -26.72 25.75 -2.06
CA ASP A 794 -26.30 26.16 -3.40
C ASP A 794 -24.84 26.62 -3.40
N LEU A 795 -23.96 25.65 -3.23
CA LEU A 795 -22.55 25.86 -3.01
C LEU A 795 -21.79 24.64 -3.52
N GLY A 796 -20.72 24.87 -4.29
CA GLY A 796 -19.81 23.82 -4.76
C GLY A 796 -20.48 22.68 -5.53
N ALA A 797 -19.79 21.54 -5.58
CA ALA A 797 -20.26 20.34 -6.27
C ALA A 797 -21.53 19.75 -5.64
N GLN A 798 -21.72 19.87 -4.33
CA GLN A 798 -22.92 19.39 -3.66
C GLN A 798 -24.18 20.13 -4.15
N GLY A 799 -24.09 21.45 -4.34
CA GLY A 799 -25.18 22.26 -4.87
C GLY A 799 -25.47 21.92 -6.35
N ASP A 800 -24.43 21.71 -7.15
CA ASP A 800 -24.57 21.28 -8.55
C ASP A 800 -25.26 19.92 -8.66
N ALA A 801 -24.88 18.95 -7.83
CA ALA A 801 -25.46 17.61 -7.83
C ALA A 801 -26.96 17.64 -7.44
N VAL A 802 -27.32 18.36 -6.38
CA VAL A 802 -28.72 18.50 -5.95
C VAL A 802 -29.55 19.24 -6.98
N ARG A 803 -29.02 20.29 -7.62
CA ARG A 803 -29.74 21.00 -8.70
C ARG A 803 -30.04 20.11 -9.89
N ALA A 804 -29.13 19.22 -10.24
CA ALA A 804 -29.27 18.33 -11.39
C ALA A 804 -30.24 17.15 -11.14
N ALA A 805 -30.54 16.82 -9.88
CA ALA A 805 -31.31 15.64 -9.52
C ALA A 805 -32.80 15.94 -9.32
N ALA A 806 -33.66 15.02 -9.76
CA ALA A 806 -35.13 15.17 -9.65
C ALA A 806 -35.65 15.20 -8.20
N ASN A 807 -34.98 14.50 -7.29
CA ASN A 807 -35.24 14.47 -5.84
C ASN A 807 -34.34 15.45 -5.05
N GLY A 808 -33.68 16.39 -5.73
CA GLY A 808 -32.84 17.39 -5.09
C GLY A 808 -33.59 18.66 -4.70
N ILE A 809 -33.28 19.20 -3.52
CA ILE A 809 -33.81 20.47 -3.00
C ILE A 809 -32.64 21.42 -2.71
N VAL A 810 -32.49 22.45 -3.53
CA VAL A 810 -31.41 23.43 -3.42
C VAL A 810 -31.78 24.48 -2.36
N LEU A 811 -30.94 24.61 -1.34
CA LEU A 811 -31.07 25.65 -0.31
C LEU A 811 -30.27 26.89 -0.73
N PRO A 812 -30.86 28.10 -0.70
CA PRO A 812 -30.18 29.30 -1.15
C PRO A 812 -28.93 29.60 -0.31
N TRP A 813 -27.83 29.95 -0.97
CA TRP A 813 -26.59 30.38 -0.30
C TRP A 813 -26.39 31.89 -0.46
N GLN A 814 -26.53 32.65 0.62
CA GLN A 814 -26.30 34.11 0.62
C GLN A 814 -25.08 34.49 1.47
N ALA A 815 -24.27 35.42 0.96
CA ALA A 815 -22.95 35.62 1.52
C ALA A 815 -22.87 36.36 2.88
N ARG A 816 -23.97 37.00 3.30
CA ARG A 816 -23.99 37.89 4.46
C ARG A 816 -24.69 37.29 5.70
N GLU A 817 -25.47 36.21 5.55
CA GLU A 817 -26.21 35.59 6.65
C GLU A 817 -25.80 34.12 6.83
N ARG A 818 -24.88 33.85 7.76
CA ARG A 818 -24.21 32.53 7.86
C ARG A 818 -24.09 31.99 9.28
N ALA A 819 -24.86 32.54 10.22
CA ALA A 819 -24.97 31.96 11.55
C ALA A 819 -25.56 30.54 11.43
N PRO A 820 -24.97 29.52 12.08
CA PRO A 820 -25.45 28.14 11.98
C PRO A 820 -26.95 27.98 12.26
N GLU A 821 -27.51 28.80 13.15
CA GLU A 821 -28.92 28.84 13.52
C GLU A 821 -29.81 29.29 12.37
N LYS A 822 -29.36 30.29 11.60
CA LYS A 822 -30.08 30.75 10.39
C LYS A 822 -30.04 29.70 9.29
N LEU A 823 -28.88 29.07 9.09
CA LEU A 823 -28.73 27.98 8.12
C LEU A 823 -29.59 26.76 8.50
N ALA A 824 -29.68 26.45 9.80
CA ALA A 824 -30.60 25.43 10.32
C ALA A 824 -32.06 25.80 10.07
N GLN A 825 -32.44 27.07 10.26
CA GLN A 825 -33.79 27.54 9.98
C GLN A 825 -34.15 27.39 8.49
N LEU A 826 -33.24 27.73 7.57
CA LEU A 826 -33.46 27.53 6.13
C LEU A 826 -33.74 26.05 5.77
N VAL A 827 -33.08 25.11 6.44
CA VAL A 827 -33.36 23.67 6.27
C VAL A 827 -34.78 23.34 6.74
N LEU A 828 -35.21 23.88 7.88
CA LEU A 828 -36.55 23.65 8.41
C LEU A 828 -37.65 24.26 7.53
N ASP A 829 -37.43 25.47 7.02
CA ASP A 829 -38.37 26.16 6.12
C ASP A 829 -38.54 25.38 4.81
N ALA A 830 -37.46 24.82 4.27
CA ALA A 830 -37.51 23.98 3.08
C ALA A 830 -38.29 22.66 3.30
N LEU A 831 -38.34 22.17 4.54
CA LEU A 831 -39.18 21.01 4.88
C LEU A 831 -40.66 21.39 4.93
N THR A 832 -41.04 22.62 5.28
CA THR A 832 -42.44 23.04 5.32
C THR A 832 -43.00 23.40 3.94
N ASP A 833 -42.18 23.97 3.06
CA ASP A 833 -42.61 24.50 1.76
C ASP A 833 -42.64 23.48 0.61
N ALA A 834 -42.05 22.29 0.78
CA ALA A 834 -42.05 21.25 -0.25
C ALA A 834 -43.41 20.51 -0.31
N PRO A 835 -44.23 20.64 -1.37
CA PRO A 835 -45.45 19.85 -1.52
C PRO A 835 -45.09 18.40 -1.84
N LEU A 836 -45.72 17.44 -1.16
CA LEU A 836 -45.53 15.99 -1.34
C LEU A 836 -46.09 15.43 -2.67
N ASP A 837 -46.74 16.26 -3.50
CA ASP A 837 -47.54 15.82 -4.66
C ASP A 837 -46.79 15.71 -6.00
N ARG A 838 -45.45 15.68 -6.02
CA ARG A 838 -44.75 15.13 -7.18
C ARG A 838 -44.70 13.61 -7.06
N ALA A 839 -45.80 12.95 -7.45
CA ALA A 839 -45.75 11.55 -7.84
C ALA A 839 -44.59 11.40 -8.83
N TYR A 840 -43.50 10.78 -8.39
CA TYR A 840 -42.32 10.54 -9.21
C TYR A 840 -42.74 9.66 -10.39
N PRO A 841 -42.70 10.16 -11.64
CA PRO A 841 -43.03 9.32 -12.77
C PRO A 841 -41.96 8.22 -12.87
N PRO A 842 -42.32 6.97 -13.19
CA PRO A 842 -41.34 5.97 -13.57
C PRO A 842 -40.63 6.48 -14.84
N ALA A 843 -39.37 6.87 -14.70
CA ALA A 843 -38.54 7.21 -15.86
C ALA A 843 -38.34 5.93 -16.68
N GLN A 844 -38.84 5.97 -17.91
CA GLN A 844 -38.64 4.93 -18.92
C GLN A 844 -37.13 4.65 -19.08
N ALA A 845 -36.80 3.38 -19.27
CA ALA A 845 -35.46 2.93 -19.60
C ALA A 845 -34.96 3.62 -20.89
N GLY A 846 -34.15 4.66 -20.73
CA GLY A 846 -33.40 5.29 -21.81
C GLY A 846 -32.00 4.69 -21.86
N SER A 847 -31.66 4.10 -23.00
CA SER A 847 -30.35 3.54 -23.34
C SER A 847 -29.20 4.48 -23.05
N ALA A 848 -28.13 3.94 -22.47
CA ALA A 848 -26.82 4.58 -22.37
C ALA A 848 -26.31 5.01 -23.76
N VAL A 849 -25.84 6.26 -23.84
CA VAL A 849 -24.81 6.73 -24.78
C VAL A 849 -23.82 7.56 -23.97
#